data_AF-A0A3M1S431-F1
#
_entry.id   AF-A0A3M1S431-F1
#
_cell.length_a   1.000
_cell.length_b   1.000
_cell.length_c   1.000
_cell.angle_alpha   90.00
_cell.angle_beta   90.00
_cell.angle_gamma   90.00
#
_symmetry.space_group_name_H-M   'P 1'
#
loop_
_entity.id
_entity.type
_entity.pdbx_description
1 polymer ?
#
loop_
_entity_poly.entity_id
_entity_poly.type
_entity_poly.pdbx_seq_one_letter_code
_entity_poly.pdbx_strand_id
1 'polypeptide(L)'
;MHRCDRNGDNIRPISANIEHDNTPWPLPDGRVLYQRWEYIDRSQVDYHHLWTSRPDGTQQMVFYGNMHPSTLMIDAKPIPQSDAVVSIFSPGHGRREHDGFITLVDPRYGPDDPRAARQITKSPDYRDPWAFSDDLFMAARGTRLVLLDTAGHEVDLYRLSRDEVQRGLQCHEPRPLAPHPREKVLPDIVDFSNDVGYFYLADVYHGRAMREVPRGTIKKLLVIESLPKPINYTGGMDPLTYGGSFTLERVLGTVPVADDGSAYFEAPPLRSLFFVALDANDMAVKRMRSFTTVQPGETVGCVGCHEPRSNAPLARFGATQALLSTPRKIEPIDDCPDVFDFPRDIQPILDRHCVDCHGYEKTDRGGPYAGKVLLAGDHGPMFSHAYFTMTVRQLFSDNRNRARSNDRPYELGSAASAIFKYIDGSHYGVTADAHEKKMLRLWIDTGAPYPGTYAALGNGSIGGYFQNTLVETDFDWPTTKAGADVMRRRCDGCHTGTGVLPHAVSDERNVSFWRFDVNDPRLALSRHIVFNLSRPDKSLVLLAPLGRDAGGWELCRKPDGSPHAEFASTDDRDYEALRQMVHAAARRLMEIKRFDMPGFRPPEPYLREMKRYGILPEDFPSDSPVDPYRLDRRYWESLWYRPPG
;
A
#
# COMPACT_ATOMS: atom_id res chain seq x y z
N MET A 1 1.59 -15.57 -10.93
CA MET A 1 2.22 -16.80 -11.44
C MET A 1 1.14 -17.73 -12.01
N HIS A 2 1.37 -18.36 -13.17
CA HIS A 2 0.41 -19.24 -13.85
C HIS A 2 1.05 -20.60 -14.20
N ARG A 3 0.23 -21.64 -14.34
CA ARG A 3 0.60 -22.96 -14.87
C ARG A 3 -0.25 -23.27 -16.09
N CYS A 4 0.30 -24.03 -17.03
CA CYS A 4 -0.42 -24.59 -18.17
C CYS A 4 0.01 -26.05 -18.41
N ASP A 5 -0.72 -26.73 -19.28
CA ASP A 5 -0.34 -28.04 -19.78
C ASP A 5 0.86 -27.94 -20.73
N ARG A 6 1.48 -29.09 -21.03
CA ARG A 6 2.67 -29.14 -21.90
C ARG A 6 2.43 -28.55 -23.29
N ASN A 7 1.21 -28.59 -23.78
CA ASN A 7 0.82 -28.05 -25.08
C ASN A 7 0.41 -26.55 -25.02
N GLY A 8 0.43 -25.94 -23.84
CA GLY A 8 0.03 -24.54 -23.63
C GLY A 8 -1.44 -24.34 -23.26
N ASP A 9 -2.25 -25.40 -23.22
CA ASP A 9 -3.66 -25.32 -22.83
C ASP A 9 -3.83 -25.20 -21.30
N ASN A 10 -5.08 -24.94 -20.87
CA ASN A 10 -5.46 -24.93 -19.46
C ASN A 10 -4.61 -23.99 -18.58
N ILE A 11 -4.30 -22.79 -19.10
CA ILE A 11 -3.61 -21.74 -18.34
C ILE A 11 -4.47 -21.36 -17.14
N ARG A 12 -3.93 -21.54 -15.93
CA ARG A 12 -4.59 -21.17 -14.68
C ARG A 12 -3.66 -20.43 -13.72
N PRO A 13 -4.18 -19.47 -12.93
CA PRO A 13 -3.41 -18.84 -11.88
C PRO A 13 -3.10 -19.86 -10.77
N ILE A 14 -1.90 -19.76 -10.20
CA ILE A 14 -1.48 -20.56 -9.04
C ILE A 14 -1.07 -19.69 -7.85
N SER A 15 -1.20 -18.37 -8.00
CA SER A 15 -0.94 -17.38 -6.96
C SER A 15 -1.93 -16.23 -7.08
N ALA A 16 -2.40 -15.75 -5.93
CA ALA A 16 -3.28 -14.59 -5.82
C ALA A 16 -2.52 -13.27 -5.63
N ASN A 17 -1.20 -13.26 -5.82
CA ASN A 17 -0.43 -12.03 -5.73
C ASN A 17 -0.93 -11.01 -6.75
N ILE A 18 -1.35 -9.85 -6.27
CA ILE A 18 -1.83 -8.74 -7.09
C ILE A 18 -0.70 -7.83 -7.59
N GLU A 19 0.52 -8.09 -7.13
CA GLU A 19 1.75 -7.41 -7.53
C GLU A 19 2.54 -8.31 -8.49
N HIS A 20 3.68 -8.86 -8.04
CA HIS A 20 4.57 -9.66 -8.87
C HIS A 20 5.15 -10.85 -8.11
N ASP A 21 4.96 -12.05 -8.65
CA ASP A 21 5.80 -13.21 -8.36
C ASP A 21 6.73 -13.42 -9.57
N ASN A 22 8.04 -13.38 -9.35
CA ASN A 22 9.05 -13.32 -10.40
C ASN A 22 10.04 -14.50 -10.33
N THR A 23 10.69 -14.77 -11.47
CA THR A 23 11.78 -15.74 -11.65
C THR A 23 11.52 -17.12 -11.02
N PRO A 24 10.37 -17.78 -11.31
CA PRO A 24 10.08 -19.09 -10.74
C PRO A 24 11.07 -20.16 -11.23
N TRP A 25 11.46 -21.07 -10.34
CA TRP A 25 12.37 -22.17 -10.64
C TRP A 25 12.01 -23.44 -9.84
N PRO A 26 12.05 -24.63 -10.46
CA PRO A 26 11.76 -25.87 -9.75
C PRO A 26 12.88 -26.24 -8.76
N LEU A 27 12.49 -26.71 -7.59
CA LEU A 27 13.39 -27.30 -6.59
C LEU A 27 13.46 -28.82 -6.77
N PRO A 28 14.57 -29.48 -6.37
CA PRO A 28 14.70 -30.94 -6.46
C PRO A 28 13.58 -31.72 -5.75
N ASP A 29 13.00 -31.15 -4.70
CA ASP A 29 11.89 -31.74 -3.94
C ASP A 29 10.51 -31.59 -4.61
N GLY A 30 10.47 -30.94 -5.78
CA GLY A 30 9.27 -30.75 -6.59
C GLY A 30 8.48 -29.48 -6.31
N ARG A 31 8.90 -28.65 -5.34
CA ARG A 31 8.33 -27.30 -5.16
C ARG A 31 8.83 -26.33 -6.22
N VAL A 32 8.18 -25.18 -6.33
CA VAL A 32 8.61 -24.04 -7.14
C VAL A 32 9.08 -22.94 -6.20
N LEU A 33 10.32 -22.48 -6.35
CA LEU A 33 10.91 -21.32 -5.70
C LEU A 33 10.71 -20.08 -6.56
N TYR A 34 10.41 -18.93 -5.98
CA TYR A 34 10.22 -17.67 -6.71
C TYR A 34 10.47 -16.46 -5.80
N GLN A 35 10.70 -15.30 -6.42
CA GLN A 35 10.68 -14.01 -5.73
C GLN A 35 9.24 -13.53 -5.63
N ARG A 36 8.80 -13.07 -4.47
CA ARG A 36 7.50 -12.41 -4.27
C ARG A 36 7.72 -10.96 -3.90
N TRP A 37 7.04 -10.07 -4.62
CA TRP A 37 6.90 -8.66 -4.28
C TRP A 37 5.52 -8.49 -3.64
N GLU A 38 5.47 -8.04 -2.39
CA GLU A 38 4.21 -7.78 -1.69
C GLU A 38 4.41 -6.79 -0.54
N TYR A 39 3.42 -5.93 -0.32
CA TYR A 39 3.56 -4.80 0.58
C TYR A 39 2.28 -4.42 1.34
N ILE A 40 1.61 -5.42 1.91
CA ILE A 40 0.47 -5.21 2.83
C ILE A 40 0.92 -4.41 4.06
N ASP A 41 0.32 -3.24 4.26
CA ASP A 41 0.62 -2.27 5.32
C ASP A 41 2.12 -1.93 5.44
N ARG A 42 2.94 -2.05 4.40
CA ARG A 42 4.43 -1.91 4.49
C ARG A 42 5.04 -1.27 3.24
N SER A 43 6.36 -1.03 3.28
CA SER A 43 7.03 -0.35 2.18
C SER A 43 6.89 -1.08 0.85
N GLN A 44 6.41 -0.40 -0.20
CA GLN A 44 6.35 -1.02 -1.53
C GLN A 44 7.74 -1.31 -2.13
N VAL A 45 8.81 -0.65 -1.68
CA VAL A 45 10.14 -0.80 -2.32
C VAL A 45 11.12 -1.66 -1.52
N ASP A 46 10.78 -2.01 -0.28
CA ASP A 46 11.73 -2.68 0.61
C ASP A 46 11.50 -4.19 0.74
N TYR A 47 10.41 -4.74 0.18
CA TYR A 47 10.00 -6.12 0.44
C TYR A 47 9.89 -6.99 -0.82
N HIS A 48 10.99 -7.67 -1.18
CA HIS A 48 11.12 -8.55 -2.34
C HIS A 48 11.88 -9.84 -1.96
N HIS A 49 11.15 -10.90 -1.66
CA HIS A 49 11.71 -12.03 -0.90
C HIS A 49 11.50 -13.38 -1.56
N LEU A 50 12.19 -14.41 -1.07
CA LEU A 50 12.09 -15.76 -1.62
C LEU A 50 10.92 -16.52 -0.98
N TRP A 51 10.13 -17.17 -1.83
CA TRP A 51 8.97 -17.98 -1.47
C TRP A 51 8.96 -19.29 -2.24
N THR A 52 8.24 -20.27 -1.70
CA THR A 52 7.99 -21.55 -2.37
C THR A 52 6.51 -21.86 -2.44
N SER A 53 6.13 -22.69 -3.39
CA SER A 53 4.79 -23.27 -3.53
C SER A 53 4.89 -24.67 -4.13
N ARG A 54 3.83 -25.47 -4.03
CA ARG A 54 3.68 -26.65 -4.88
C ARG A 54 3.35 -26.22 -6.31
N PRO A 55 3.65 -27.03 -7.34
CA PRO A 55 3.35 -26.70 -8.73
C PRO A 55 1.86 -26.48 -9.04
N ASP A 56 0.97 -26.97 -8.17
CA ASP A 56 -0.47 -26.77 -8.27
C ASP A 56 -0.97 -25.45 -7.63
N GLY A 57 -0.09 -24.70 -6.96
CA GLY A 57 -0.37 -23.44 -6.28
C GLY A 57 -0.64 -23.54 -4.79
N THR A 58 -0.69 -24.76 -4.24
CA THR A 58 -0.91 -25.03 -2.81
C THR A 58 0.37 -24.85 -1.99
N GLN A 59 0.21 -24.76 -0.67
CA GLN A 59 1.29 -24.71 0.32
C GLN A 59 2.30 -23.59 0.04
N GLN A 60 1.80 -22.41 -0.26
CA GLN A 60 2.64 -21.22 -0.45
C GLN A 60 3.28 -20.81 0.87
N MET A 61 4.60 -20.78 0.90
CA MET A 61 5.38 -20.55 2.13
C MET A 61 6.60 -19.69 1.85
N VAL A 62 6.91 -18.79 2.78
CA VAL A 62 8.18 -18.05 2.71
C VAL A 62 9.34 -19.04 2.72
N PHE A 63 10.32 -18.80 1.87
CA PHE A 63 11.59 -19.52 1.87
C PHE A 63 12.62 -18.73 2.68
N TYR A 64 12.78 -17.43 2.38
CA TYR A 64 13.69 -16.56 3.12
C TYR A 64 13.36 -15.08 2.93
N GLY A 65 13.57 -14.29 3.99
CA GLY A 65 13.77 -12.84 3.90
C GLY A 65 12.57 -11.98 4.23
N ASN A 66 11.33 -12.49 4.30
CA ASN A 66 10.10 -11.65 4.35
C ASN A 66 9.99 -10.71 5.58
N MET A 67 10.85 -10.85 6.59
CA MET A 67 10.97 -9.93 7.71
C MET A 67 11.96 -8.79 7.46
N HIS A 68 12.95 -8.99 6.59
CA HIS A 68 14.10 -8.12 6.38
C HIS A 68 13.86 -7.16 5.21
N PRO A 69 13.82 -5.83 5.45
CA PRO A 69 13.61 -4.87 4.39
C PRO A 69 14.88 -4.61 3.55
N SER A 70 14.71 -3.83 2.48
CA SER A 70 15.76 -3.13 1.72
C SER A 70 16.68 -4.00 0.86
N THR A 71 16.32 -5.27 0.66
CA THR A 71 17.04 -6.18 -0.24
C THR A 71 16.06 -6.84 -1.20
N LEU A 72 16.36 -6.79 -2.49
CA LEU A 72 15.68 -7.57 -3.51
C LEU A 72 16.38 -8.91 -3.70
N MET A 73 15.69 -10.01 -3.35
CA MET A 73 16.19 -11.37 -3.45
C MET A 73 15.56 -12.05 -4.67
N ILE A 74 16.34 -12.28 -5.72
CA ILE A 74 15.82 -12.73 -7.03
C ILE A 74 16.72 -13.79 -7.67
N ASP A 75 16.23 -14.39 -8.75
CA ASP A 75 16.94 -15.36 -9.60
C ASP A 75 17.50 -16.58 -8.87
N ALA A 76 16.86 -16.96 -7.76
CA ALA A 76 17.32 -18.07 -6.97
C ALA A 76 17.30 -19.41 -7.75
N LYS A 77 18.34 -20.23 -7.57
CA LYS A 77 18.53 -21.55 -8.19
C LYS A 77 18.99 -22.59 -7.15
N PRO A 78 18.52 -23.84 -7.24
CA PRO A 78 18.95 -24.90 -6.32
C PRO A 78 20.42 -25.22 -6.49
N ILE A 79 21.07 -25.58 -5.38
CA ILE A 79 22.41 -26.14 -5.38
C ILE A 79 22.28 -27.67 -5.46
N PRO A 80 22.95 -28.36 -6.41
CA PRO A 80 22.89 -29.81 -6.49
C PRO A 80 23.25 -30.51 -5.17
N GLN A 81 22.52 -31.57 -4.81
CA GLN A 81 22.73 -32.36 -3.59
C GLN A 81 22.62 -31.58 -2.27
N SER A 82 21.94 -30.43 -2.29
CA SER A 82 21.74 -29.56 -1.13
C SER A 82 20.32 -28.97 -1.14
N ASP A 83 19.82 -28.60 0.04
CA ASP A 83 18.58 -27.84 0.19
C ASP A 83 18.82 -26.31 0.06
N ALA A 84 20.08 -25.89 0.00
CA ALA A 84 20.46 -24.51 -0.17
C ALA A 84 20.27 -24.04 -1.63
N VAL A 85 20.13 -22.73 -1.79
CA VAL A 85 19.99 -22.08 -3.11
C VAL A 85 21.05 -20.99 -3.26
N VAL A 86 21.45 -20.71 -4.50
CA VAL A 86 22.18 -19.49 -4.84
C VAL A 86 21.18 -18.46 -5.36
N SER A 87 21.32 -17.19 -5.00
CA SER A 87 20.41 -16.10 -5.38
C SER A 87 21.17 -14.79 -5.55
N ILE A 88 20.57 -13.84 -6.29
CA ILE A 88 21.02 -12.46 -6.34
C ILE A 88 20.34 -11.65 -5.25
N PHE A 89 21.15 -11.05 -4.37
CA PHE A 89 20.70 -10.05 -3.41
C PHE A 89 21.07 -8.68 -3.98
N SER A 90 20.10 -8.06 -4.65
CA SER A 90 20.25 -6.72 -5.21
C SER A 90 19.99 -5.66 -4.12
N PRO A 91 20.90 -4.68 -3.94
CA PRO A 91 20.75 -3.68 -2.89
C PRO A 91 19.67 -2.64 -3.25
N GLY A 92 18.51 -2.73 -2.60
CA GLY A 92 17.38 -1.84 -2.83
C GLY A 92 16.57 -2.14 -4.10
N HIS A 93 15.55 -1.30 -4.33
CA HIS A 93 14.61 -1.42 -5.44
C HIS A 93 15.08 -0.69 -6.72
N GLY A 94 14.65 -1.18 -7.88
CA GLY A 94 14.78 -0.46 -9.15
C GLY A 94 16.20 -0.41 -9.73
N ARG A 95 17.14 -1.21 -9.21
CA ARG A 95 18.45 -1.38 -9.85
C ARG A 95 18.29 -2.04 -11.21
N ARG A 96 19.00 -1.49 -12.20
CA ARG A 96 19.02 -2.00 -13.58
C ARG A 96 19.46 -3.47 -13.59
N GLU A 97 18.75 -4.30 -14.36
CA GLU A 97 18.93 -5.76 -14.45
C GLU A 97 18.95 -6.51 -13.10
N HIS A 98 18.49 -5.86 -12.02
CA HIS A 98 18.59 -6.40 -10.67
C HIS A 98 20.02 -6.82 -10.26
N ASP A 99 21.05 -6.18 -10.82
CA ASP A 99 22.45 -6.48 -10.51
C ASP A 99 22.67 -6.44 -8.98
N GLY A 100 23.29 -7.48 -8.46
CA GLY A 100 23.41 -7.69 -7.01
C GLY A 100 24.55 -8.62 -6.63
N PHE A 101 24.54 -9.01 -5.37
CA PHE A 101 25.52 -9.93 -4.81
C PHE A 101 25.08 -11.38 -4.99
N ILE A 102 26.00 -12.25 -5.40
CA ILE A 102 25.76 -13.69 -5.33
C ILE A 102 25.74 -14.08 -3.86
N THR A 103 24.64 -14.71 -3.44
CA THR A 103 24.37 -15.04 -2.05
C THR A 103 23.86 -16.46 -1.97
N LEU A 104 24.41 -17.26 -1.05
CA LEU A 104 23.87 -18.57 -0.72
C LEU A 104 22.81 -18.41 0.36
N VAL A 105 21.70 -19.13 0.22
CA VAL A 105 20.60 -19.15 1.18
C VAL A 105 20.34 -20.58 1.63
N ASP A 106 20.58 -20.85 2.91
CA ASP A 106 20.39 -22.15 3.56
C ASP A 106 19.09 -22.14 4.41
N PRO A 107 18.03 -22.84 3.97
CA PRO A 107 16.74 -22.78 4.63
C PRO A 107 16.71 -23.44 6.01
N ARG A 108 17.74 -24.20 6.41
CA ARG A 108 17.78 -24.92 7.69
C ARG A 108 17.77 -24.00 8.91
N TYR A 109 18.25 -22.77 8.77
CA TYR A 109 18.21 -21.76 9.84
C TYR A 109 16.81 -21.13 10.00
N GLY A 110 15.92 -21.33 9.03
CA GLY A 110 14.61 -20.72 8.97
C GLY A 110 14.59 -19.39 8.19
N PRO A 111 13.39 -18.89 7.85
CA PRO A 111 13.22 -17.85 6.84
C PRO A 111 13.61 -16.44 7.32
N ASP A 112 13.80 -16.23 8.62
CA ASP A 112 14.09 -14.91 9.20
C ASP A 112 15.48 -14.83 9.84
N ASP A 113 16.25 -15.93 9.90
CA ASP A 113 17.56 -15.93 10.52
C ASP A 113 18.61 -15.38 9.53
N PRO A 114 19.31 -14.27 9.84
CA PRO A 114 20.31 -13.71 8.93
C PRO A 114 21.44 -14.69 8.59
N ARG A 115 21.72 -15.68 9.45
CA ARG A 115 22.73 -16.72 9.19
C ARG A 115 22.38 -17.62 8.01
N ALA A 116 21.11 -17.68 7.63
CA ALA A 116 20.68 -18.41 6.43
C ALA A 116 21.30 -17.82 5.16
N ALA A 117 21.58 -16.51 5.12
CA ALA A 117 22.11 -15.85 3.93
C ALA A 117 23.60 -15.54 4.08
N ARG A 118 24.42 -16.09 3.18
CA ARG A 118 25.86 -15.85 3.10
C ARG A 118 26.22 -15.22 1.77
N GLN A 119 26.57 -13.94 1.82
CA GLN A 119 27.08 -13.21 0.66
C GLN A 119 28.44 -13.79 0.22
N ILE A 120 28.60 -14.03 -1.07
CA ILE A 120 29.82 -14.58 -1.69
C ILE A 120 30.64 -13.47 -2.34
N THR A 121 30.01 -12.65 -3.17
CA THR A 121 30.73 -11.62 -3.94
C THR A 121 30.87 -10.32 -3.16
N LYS A 122 31.95 -9.57 -3.44
CA LYS A 122 32.23 -8.28 -2.79
C LYS A 122 31.58 -7.08 -3.48
N SER A 123 31.14 -7.25 -4.73
CA SER A 123 30.50 -6.21 -5.54
C SER A 123 29.11 -6.64 -6.03
N PRO A 124 28.15 -5.71 -6.13
CA PRO A 124 26.77 -5.99 -6.53
C PRO A 124 26.55 -5.79 -8.04
N ASP A 125 27.34 -6.49 -8.86
CA ASP A 125 27.36 -6.38 -10.32
C ASP A 125 27.19 -7.73 -11.02
N TYR A 126 26.60 -8.70 -10.32
CA TYR A 126 26.30 -10.03 -10.82
C TYR A 126 24.80 -10.23 -11.02
N ARG A 127 24.45 -11.10 -11.95
CA ARG A 127 23.09 -11.52 -12.26
C ARG A 127 23.05 -12.98 -12.68
N ASP A 128 21.86 -13.55 -12.66
CA ASP A 128 21.55 -14.87 -13.23
C ASP A 128 22.50 -16.01 -12.77
N PRO A 129 22.62 -16.26 -11.45
CA PRO A 129 23.57 -17.24 -10.94
C PRO A 129 23.09 -18.66 -11.25
N TRP A 130 24.03 -19.54 -11.52
CA TRP A 130 23.86 -20.98 -11.67
C TRP A 130 24.82 -21.71 -10.75
N ALA A 131 24.35 -22.72 -10.02
CA ALA A 131 25.20 -23.53 -9.14
C ALA A 131 25.55 -24.88 -9.78
N PHE A 132 26.84 -25.25 -9.74
CA PHE A 132 27.29 -26.60 -10.07
C PHE A 132 27.48 -27.47 -8.82
N SER A 133 27.86 -26.82 -7.72
CA SER A 133 28.07 -27.38 -6.38
C SER A 133 27.84 -26.27 -5.35
N ASP A 134 28.07 -26.57 -4.07
CA ASP A 134 28.03 -25.59 -2.98
C ASP A 134 29.24 -24.64 -2.96
N ASP A 135 30.28 -24.94 -3.76
CA ASP A 135 31.51 -24.17 -3.86
C ASP A 135 31.80 -23.55 -5.24
N LEU A 136 31.02 -23.87 -6.28
CA LEU A 136 31.25 -23.43 -7.66
C LEU A 136 29.98 -22.92 -8.35
N PHE A 137 30.05 -21.68 -8.83
CA PHE A 137 28.95 -20.97 -9.48
C PHE A 137 29.35 -20.40 -10.82
N MET A 138 28.38 -20.21 -11.71
CA MET A 138 28.50 -19.39 -12.92
C MET A 138 27.50 -18.23 -12.83
N ALA A 139 27.86 -17.07 -13.36
CA ALA A 139 26.98 -15.91 -13.37
C ALA A 139 27.31 -14.98 -14.54
N ALA A 140 26.36 -14.11 -14.88
CA ALA A 140 26.61 -12.99 -15.77
C ALA A 140 27.09 -11.76 -14.98
N ARG A 141 28.03 -11.01 -15.56
CA ARG A 141 28.63 -9.80 -14.98
C ARG A 141 28.87 -8.77 -16.08
N GLY A 142 27.84 -7.99 -16.41
CA GLY A 142 27.85 -7.03 -17.50
C GLY A 142 28.12 -7.69 -18.86
N THR A 143 29.34 -7.51 -19.39
CA THR A 143 29.75 -8.01 -20.71
C THR A 143 30.49 -9.36 -20.64
N ARG A 144 30.39 -10.06 -19.51
CA ARG A 144 31.14 -11.29 -19.22
C ARG A 144 30.24 -12.36 -18.64
N LEU A 145 30.58 -13.61 -18.93
CA LEU A 145 30.15 -14.77 -18.16
C LEU A 145 31.34 -15.24 -17.34
N VAL A 146 31.12 -15.46 -16.06
CA VAL A 146 32.19 -15.79 -15.11
C VAL A 146 31.87 -17.08 -14.38
N LEU A 147 32.93 -17.81 -14.03
CA LEU A 147 32.89 -18.89 -13.06
C LEU A 147 33.54 -18.37 -11.77
N LEU A 148 32.95 -18.66 -10.63
CA LEU A 148 33.46 -18.20 -9.34
C LEU A 148 33.27 -19.22 -8.23
N ASP A 149 34.16 -19.19 -7.25
CA ASP A 149 34.08 -20.00 -6.05
C ASP A 149 33.52 -19.23 -4.84
N THR A 150 33.35 -19.92 -3.71
CA THR A 150 32.86 -19.31 -2.46
C THR A 150 33.85 -18.37 -1.77
N ALA A 151 35.13 -18.38 -2.17
CA ALA A 151 36.13 -17.40 -1.71
C ALA A 151 36.11 -16.12 -2.56
N GLY A 152 35.35 -16.11 -3.66
CA GLY A 152 35.23 -15.00 -4.59
C GLY A 152 36.36 -14.96 -5.63
N HIS A 153 37.09 -16.06 -5.84
CA HIS A 153 38.00 -16.18 -6.97
C HIS A 153 37.16 -16.32 -8.25
N GLU A 154 37.49 -15.54 -9.28
CA GLU A 154 36.70 -15.43 -10.51
C GLU A 154 37.58 -15.75 -11.72
N VAL A 155 37.03 -16.49 -12.70
CA VAL A 155 37.61 -16.65 -14.04
C VAL A 155 36.56 -16.33 -15.11
N ASP A 156 36.98 -15.68 -16.19
CA ASP A 156 36.11 -15.43 -17.34
C ASP A 156 35.89 -16.72 -18.13
N LEU A 157 34.63 -17.11 -18.31
CA LEU A 157 34.22 -18.16 -19.26
C LEU A 157 34.02 -17.60 -20.66
N TYR A 158 33.48 -16.39 -20.74
CA TYR A 158 33.20 -15.70 -21.99
C TYR A 158 33.20 -14.20 -21.79
N ARG A 159 33.61 -13.47 -22.82
CA ARG A 159 33.63 -12.00 -22.85
C ARG A 159 33.20 -11.53 -24.22
N LEU A 160 32.28 -10.56 -24.24
CA LEU A 160 31.89 -9.88 -25.48
C LEU A 160 33.10 -9.16 -26.10
N SER A 161 33.15 -9.17 -27.43
CA SER A 161 34.11 -8.39 -28.20
C SER A 161 33.87 -6.89 -28.02
N ARG A 162 34.87 -6.08 -28.36
CA ARG A 162 34.75 -4.61 -28.26
C ARG A 162 33.61 -4.06 -29.13
N ASP A 163 33.41 -4.63 -30.32
CA ASP A 163 32.33 -4.22 -31.23
C ASP A 163 30.95 -4.49 -30.62
N GLU A 164 30.75 -5.67 -30.03
CA GLU A 164 29.48 -6.02 -29.36
C GLU A 164 29.20 -5.09 -28.17
N VAL A 165 30.21 -4.78 -27.36
CA VAL A 165 30.06 -3.82 -26.26
C VAL A 165 29.73 -2.42 -26.77
N GLN A 166 30.37 -1.97 -27.85
CA GLN A 166 30.07 -0.67 -28.46
C GLN A 166 28.65 -0.59 -29.01
N ARG A 167 28.09 -1.72 -29.45
CA ARG A 167 26.69 -1.87 -29.85
C ARG A 167 25.71 -1.99 -28.66
N GLY A 168 26.21 -1.99 -27.42
CA GLY A 168 25.41 -2.04 -26.21
C GLY A 168 24.98 -3.45 -25.78
N LEU A 169 25.58 -4.51 -26.34
CA LEU A 169 25.27 -5.88 -25.94
C LEU A 169 25.77 -6.18 -24.53
N GLN A 170 25.08 -7.10 -23.86
CA GLN A 170 25.37 -7.59 -22.53
C GLN A 170 25.18 -9.10 -22.45
N CYS A 171 25.83 -9.75 -21.48
CA CYS A 171 25.66 -11.19 -21.21
C CYS A 171 24.55 -11.41 -20.17
N HIS A 172 23.64 -12.35 -20.39
CA HIS A 172 22.53 -12.66 -19.48
C HIS A 172 22.26 -14.17 -19.45
N GLU A 173 21.61 -14.63 -18.39
CA GLU A 173 21.04 -15.97 -18.22
C GLU A 173 21.94 -17.13 -18.67
N PRO A 174 23.17 -17.27 -18.13
CA PRO A 174 24.02 -18.38 -18.49
C PRO A 174 23.39 -19.71 -18.02
N ARG A 175 23.10 -20.60 -18.97
CA ARG A 175 22.52 -21.92 -18.72
C ARG A 175 23.43 -23.02 -19.26
N PRO A 176 24.08 -23.81 -18.40
CA PRO A 176 24.95 -24.88 -18.86
C PRO A 176 24.08 -26.03 -19.42
N LEU A 177 24.53 -26.61 -20.53
CA LEU A 177 23.94 -27.83 -21.08
C LEU A 177 24.56 -29.04 -20.37
N ALA A 178 23.90 -29.50 -19.32
CA ALA A 178 24.33 -30.64 -18.52
C ALA A 178 23.17 -31.60 -18.25
N PRO A 179 23.43 -32.92 -18.15
CA PRO A 179 22.43 -33.85 -17.65
C PRO A 179 22.09 -33.49 -16.19
N HIS A 180 20.81 -33.46 -15.86
CA HIS A 180 20.34 -33.31 -14.48
C HIS A 180 19.23 -34.33 -14.20
N PRO A 181 19.10 -34.81 -12.95
CA PRO A 181 17.93 -35.58 -12.54
C PRO A 181 16.68 -34.73 -12.68
N ARG A 182 15.62 -35.31 -13.23
CA ARG A 182 14.30 -34.66 -13.25
C ARG A 182 13.84 -34.41 -11.82
N GLU A 183 13.30 -33.22 -11.55
CA GLU A 183 12.74 -32.87 -10.25
C GLU A 183 11.55 -33.78 -9.89
N LYS A 184 11.30 -33.94 -8.59
CA LYS A 184 10.18 -34.73 -8.11
C LYS A 184 8.87 -34.16 -8.62
N VAL A 185 8.02 -35.00 -9.22
CA VAL A 185 6.67 -34.60 -9.61
C VAL A 185 5.75 -34.80 -8.41
N LEU A 186 5.24 -33.70 -7.86
CA LEU A 186 4.25 -33.72 -6.79
C LEU A 186 2.85 -33.89 -7.41
N PRO A 187 1.97 -34.74 -6.84
CA PRO A 187 0.59 -34.84 -7.30
C PRO A 187 -0.18 -33.57 -6.97
N ASP A 188 -1.11 -33.17 -7.85
CA ASP A 188 -2.03 -32.08 -7.54
C ASP A 188 -2.94 -32.52 -6.38
N ILE A 189 -3.11 -31.64 -5.38
CA ILE A 189 -4.02 -31.86 -4.25
C ILE A 189 -5.20 -30.86 -4.25
N VAL A 190 -5.29 -30.05 -5.30
CA VAL A 190 -6.39 -29.11 -5.54
C VAL A 190 -7.64 -29.89 -5.95
N ASP A 191 -8.77 -29.56 -5.34
CA ASP A 191 -10.08 -30.06 -5.75
C ASP A 191 -10.85 -28.92 -6.40
N PHE A 192 -10.78 -28.88 -7.74
CA PHE A 192 -11.45 -27.85 -8.55
C PHE A 192 -12.98 -27.95 -8.51
N SER A 193 -13.57 -28.99 -7.93
CA SER A 193 -15.03 -29.01 -7.77
C SER A 193 -15.51 -28.15 -6.58
N ASN A 194 -14.61 -27.83 -5.64
CA ASN A 194 -14.93 -27.00 -4.49
C ASN A 194 -14.86 -25.51 -4.81
N ASP A 195 -15.81 -24.74 -4.29
CA ASP A 195 -15.84 -23.28 -4.37
C ASP A 195 -15.14 -22.58 -3.19
N VAL A 196 -14.63 -23.35 -2.23
CA VAL A 196 -13.94 -22.88 -1.02
C VAL A 196 -12.61 -23.59 -0.79
N GLY A 197 -11.71 -22.93 -0.06
CA GLY A 197 -10.60 -23.54 0.67
C GLY A 197 -10.76 -23.27 2.17
N TYR A 198 -9.79 -23.67 2.97
CA TYR A 198 -9.87 -23.60 4.42
C TYR A 198 -8.59 -23.06 5.05
N PHE A 199 -8.74 -22.25 6.09
CA PHE A 199 -7.64 -21.85 6.97
C PHE A 199 -7.81 -22.43 8.37
N TYR A 200 -6.72 -22.94 8.92
CA TYR A 200 -6.61 -23.42 10.28
C TYR A 200 -5.50 -22.70 11.03
N LEU A 201 -5.79 -22.20 12.22
CA LEU A 201 -4.84 -21.61 13.15
C LEU A 201 -4.88 -22.40 14.45
N ALA A 202 -3.75 -22.96 14.87
CA ALA A 202 -3.69 -23.76 16.09
C ALA A 202 -3.75 -22.90 17.38
N ASP A 203 -2.97 -21.82 17.45
CA ASP A 203 -2.97 -20.90 18.60
C ASP A 203 -2.52 -19.49 18.23
N VAL A 204 -3.44 -18.53 18.21
CA VAL A 204 -3.15 -17.12 17.92
C VAL A 204 -2.16 -16.47 18.88
N TYR A 205 -1.98 -17.00 20.10
CA TYR A 205 -1.06 -16.47 21.11
C TYR A 205 0.37 -16.99 20.96
N HIS A 206 0.58 -17.94 20.06
CA HIS A 206 1.91 -18.41 19.71
C HIS A 206 2.47 -17.58 18.55
N GLY A 207 3.70 -17.08 18.65
CA GLY A 207 4.37 -16.38 17.55
C GLY A 207 5.03 -15.06 17.93
N ARG A 208 5.34 -14.24 16.92
CA ARG A 208 6.16 -13.02 17.09
C ARG A 208 5.42 -11.95 17.90
N ALA A 209 6.01 -11.60 19.03
CA ALA A 209 5.48 -10.59 19.96
C ALA A 209 4.07 -10.91 20.51
N MET A 210 3.65 -12.19 20.51
CA MET A 210 2.33 -12.59 20.99
C MET A 210 2.31 -13.10 22.44
N ARG A 211 3.46 -13.51 22.98
CA ARG A 211 3.56 -14.13 24.32
C ARG A 211 3.04 -13.24 25.45
N GLU A 212 3.14 -11.92 25.30
CA GLU A 212 2.69 -10.94 26.31
C GLU A 212 1.20 -10.60 26.19
N VAL A 213 0.52 -11.02 25.11
CA VAL A 213 -0.92 -10.81 24.97
C VAL A 213 -1.64 -11.82 25.87
N PRO A 214 -2.48 -11.37 26.83
CA PRO A 214 -3.22 -12.29 27.69
C PRO A 214 -4.11 -13.23 26.88
N ARG A 215 -4.13 -14.51 27.25
CA ARG A 215 -5.05 -15.47 26.63
C ARG A 215 -6.49 -15.07 26.90
N GLY A 216 -7.35 -15.25 25.90
CA GLY A 216 -8.73 -14.76 25.91
C GLY A 216 -8.90 -13.30 25.41
N THR A 217 -7.83 -12.51 25.24
CA THR A 217 -7.93 -11.16 24.65
C THR A 217 -8.51 -11.15 23.24
N ILE A 218 -8.05 -12.04 22.36
CA ILE A 218 -8.42 -12.09 20.94
C ILE A 218 -9.71 -12.87 20.81
N LYS A 219 -10.74 -12.23 20.24
CA LYS A 219 -12.09 -12.81 20.09
C LYS A 219 -12.40 -13.20 18.66
N LYS A 220 -11.85 -12.49 17.69
CA LYS A 220 -12.15 -12.67 16.28
C LYS A 220 -10.92 -12.40 15.42
N LEU A 221 -10.91 -12.93 14.20
CA LEU A 221 -10.07 -12.46 13.11
C LEU A 221 -10.94 -11.66 12.14
N LEU A 222 -10.53 -10.44 11.81
CA LEU A 222 -11.02 -9.71 10.64
C LEU A 222 -10.35 -10.31 9.40
N VAL A 223 -11.14 -10.69 8.40
CA VAL A 223 -10.65 -11.20 7.12
C VAL A 223 -10.74 -10.09 6.09
N ILE A 224 -9.58 -9.72 5.54
CA ILE A 224 -9.45 -8.62 4.57
C ILE A 224 -8.85 -9.18 3.28
N GLU A 225 -9.33 -8.69 2.14
CA GLU A 225 -8.75 -8.94 0.83
C GLU A 225 -8.06 -7.68 0.31
N SER A 226 -6.83 -7.82 -0.18
CA SER A 226 -6.18 -6.75 -0.97
C SER A 226 -6.61 -6.87 -2.44
N LEU A 227 -7.07 -5.77 -3.04
CA LEU A 227 -7.76 -5.77 -4.31
C LEU A 227 -6.82 -5.45 -5.49
N PRO A 228 -6.85 -6.23 -6.58
CA PRO A 228 -6.03 -5.97 -7.74
C PRO A 228 -6.43 -4.65 -8.41
N LYS A 229 -5.42 -3.93 -8.87
CA LYS A 229 -5.58 -2.64 -9.55
C LYS A 229 -5.55 -2.87 -11.07
N PRO A 230 -6.53 -2.35 -11.83
CA PRO A 230 -6.57 -2.57 -13.26
C PRO A 230 -5.45 -1.83 -14.01
N ILE A 231 -4.97 -0.69 -13.47
CA ILE A 231 -3.92 0.14 -14.08
C ILE A 231 -3.19 1.00 -13.03
N ASN A 232 -1.89 1.20 -13.22
CA ASN A 232 -1.08 2.19 -12.50
C ASN A 232 -0.62 3.31 -13.45
N TYR A 233 -0.58 4.54 -12.95
CA TYR A 233 -0.10 5.73 -13.69
C TYR A 233 1.26 6.24 -13.19
N THR A 234 1.59 5.90 -11.95
CA THR A 234 2.81 6.29 -11.25
C THR A 234 3.35 5.06 -10.52
N GLY A 235 4.59 5.14 -10.05
CA GLY A 235 5.11 4.21 -9.03
C GLY A 235 4.66 4.61 -7.63
N GLY A 236 3.52 5.28 -7.48
CA GLY A 236 3.07 5.95 -6.27
C GLY A 236 1.66 5.55 -5.85
N MET A 237 1.18 6.12 -4.74
CA MET A 237 -0.14 5.87 -4.18
C MET A 237 -1.20 6.92 -4.54
N ASP A 238 -0.97 7.86 -5.45
CA ASP A 238 -1.84 9.02 -5.61
C ASP A 238 -3.11 8.76 -6.46
N PRO A 239 -4.27 9.35 -6.11
CA PRO A 239 -4.62 9.99 -4.84
C PRO A 239 -5.16 8.98 -3.81
N LEU A 240 -4.86 7.68 -3.95
CA LEU A 240 -5.37 6.61 -3.09
C LEU A 240 -5.09 6.86 -1.61
N THR A 241 -3.87 7.25 -1.25
CA THR A 241 -3.50 7.70 0.10
C THR A 241 -2.44 8.80 0.04
N TYR A 242 -2.14 9.44 1.17
CA TYR A 242 -1.03 10.38 1.28
C TYR A 242 0.09 9.80 2.16
N GLY A 243 0.96 9.00 1.54
CA GLY A 243 2.06 8.31 2.22
C GLY A 243 1.67 6.98 2.90
N GLY A 244 0.47 6.44 2.64
CA GLY A 244 -0.07 5.20 3.22
C GLY A 244 -0.05 4.01 2.26
N SER A 245 -1.18 3.29 2.17
CA SER A 245 -1.38 2.12 1.29
C SER A 245 -1.43 2.47 -0.21
N PHE A 246 -1.12 1.48 -1.05
CA PHE A 246 -1.07 1.54 -2.51
C PHE A 246 -2.18 0.73 -3.20
N THR A 247 -2.95 -0.01 -2.41
CA THR A 247 -4.04 -0.87 -2.87
C THR A 247 -5.30 -0.59 -2.05
N LEU A 248 -6.46 -0.78 -2.68
CA LEU A 248 -7.73 -0.85 -1.98
C LEU A 248 -7.84 -2.19 -1.27
N GLU A 249 -8.49 -2.18 -0.12
CA GLU A 249 -8.71 -3.36 0.70
C GLU A 249 -10.20 -3.54 0.94
N ARG A 250 -10.66 -4.79 0.87
CA ARG A 250 -12.05 -5.19 1.09
C ARG A 250 -12.20 -5.94 2.40
N VAL A 251 -13.15 -5.53 3.23
CA VAL A 251 -13.61 -6.32 4.38
C VAL A 251 -14.48 -7.48 3.89
N LEU A 252 -14.06 -8.72 4.15
CA LEU A 252 -14.92 -9.89 3.91
C LEU A 252 -15.82 -10.20 5.11
N GLY A 253 -15.35 -9.87 6.30
CA GLY A 253 -16.09 -10.11 7.54
C GLY A 253 -15.20 -10.60 8.67
N THR A 254 -15.80 -11.25 9.65
CA THR A 254 -15.07 -11.79 10.81
C THR A 254 -15.28 -13.29 10.99
N VAL A 255 -14.32 -13.94 11.63
CA VAL A 255 -14.43 -15.33 12.08
C VAL A 255 -14.06 -15.41 13.56
N PRO A 256 -14.73 -16.25 14.37
CA PRO A 256 -14.46 -16.35 15.79
C PRO A 256 -13.12 -17.06 16.05
N VAL A 257 -12.46 -16.65 17.13
CA VAL A 257 -11.33 -17.37 17.74
C VAL A 257 -11.85 -18.10 18.97
N ALA A 258 -11.59 -19.40 19.07
CA ALA A 258 -12.00 -20.23 20.19
C ALA A 258 -11.23 -19.88 21.48
N ASP A 259 -11.72 -20.33 22.63
CA ASP A 259 -11.12 -20.00 23.94
C ASP A 259 -9.68 -20.53 24.10
N ASP A 260 -9.35 -21.63 23.40
CA ASP A 260 -7.99 -22.17 23.35
C ASP A 260 -7.04 -21.37 22.43
N GLY A 261 -7.55 -20.38 21.70
CA GLY A 261 -6.81 -19.54 20.76
C GLY A 261 -6.83 -20.05 19.30
N SER A 262 -7.54 -21.14 19.02
CA SER A 262 -7.62 -21.73 17.68
C SER A 262 -8.71 -21.10 16.81
N ALA A 263 -8.55 -21.18 15.48
CA ALA A 263 -9.57 -20.78 14.51
C ALA A 263 -9.57 -21.74 13.31
N TYR A 264 -10.75 -22.01 12.75
CA TYR A 264 -10.91 -22.87 11.56
C TYR A 264 -12.08 -22.36 10.72
N PHE A 265 -11.84 -21.98 9.47
CA PHE A 265 -12.86 -21.34 8.64
C PHE A 265 -12.68 -21.56 7.14
N GLU A 266 -13.80 -21.47 6.41
CA GLU A 266 -13.89 -21.44 4.95
C GLU A 266 -13.40 -20.09 4.42
N ALA A 267 -12.66 -20.11 3.32
CA ALA A 267 -12.20 -18.91 2.63
C ALA A 267 -12.32 -19.04 1.12
N PRO A 268 -12.59 -17.93 0.42
CA PRO A 268 -12.71 -17.94 -1.03
C PRO A 268 -11.33 -18.21 -1.69
N PRO A 269 -11.23 -19.17 -2.63
CA PRO A 269 -9.96 -19.53 -3.26
C PRO A 269 -9.38 -18.42 -4.13
N LEU A 270 -8.06 -18.46 -4.31
CA LEU A 270 -7.31 -17.60 -5.24
C LEU A 270 -7.52 -16.10 -5.00
N ARG A 271 -7.76 -15.70 -3.74
CA ARG A 271 -7.83 -14.30 -3.30
C ARG A 271 -6.68 -13.95 -2.37
N SER A 272 -6.25 -12.68 -2.40
CA SER A 272 -5.14 -12.15 -1.61
C SER A 272 -5.64 -11.77 -0.22
N LEU A 273 -5.65 -12.73 0.71
CA LEU A 273 -6.27 -12.58 2.03
C LEU A 273 -5.24 -12.33 3.12
N PHE A 274 -5.60 -11.50 4.09
CA PHE A 274 -4.83 -11.33 5.31
C PHE A 274 -5.75 -11.08 6.51
N PHE A 275 -5.18 -11.19 7.71
CA PHE A 275 -5.96 -11.25 8.94
C PHE A 275 -5.52 -10.20 9.96
N VAL A 276 -6.50 -9.69 10.71
CA VAL A 276 -6.29 -8.83 11.87
C VAL A 276 -6.90 -9.50 13.10
N ALA A 277 -6.08 -9.79 14.10
CA ALA A 277 -6.57 -10.27 15.39
C ALA A 277 -7.25 -9.12 16.14
N LEU A 278 -8.50 -9.32 16.54
CA LEU A 278 -9.33 -8.31 17.20
C LEU A 278 -9.60 -8.67 18.67
N ASP A 279 -9.61 -7.67 19.54
CA ASP A 279 -10.00 -7.85 20.94
C ASP A 279 -11.51 -7.80 21.16
N ALA A 280 -11.95 -7.79 22.42
CA ALA A 280 -13.36 -7.75 22.79
C ALA A 280 -14.10 -6.47 22.36
N ASN A 281 -13.37 -5.39 22.04
CA ASN A 281 -13.91 -4.13 21.51
C ASN A 281 -13.74 -4.04 19.98
N ASP A 282 -13.44 -5.16 19.33
CA ASP A 282 -13.08 -5.27 17.92
C ASP A 282 -11.84 -4.44 17.51
N MET A 283 -11.01 -3.99 18.46
CA MET A 283 -9.82 -3.18 18.16
C MET A 283 -8.67 -4.05 17.68
N ALA A 284 -7.89 -3.54 16.72
CA ALA A 284 -6.77 -4.27 16.13
C ALA A 284 -5.65 -4.54 17.16
N VAL A 285 -5.47 -5.81 17.51
CA VAL A 285 -4.39 -6.29 18.39
C VAL A 285 -3.14 -6.52 17.57
N LYS A 286 -3.21 -7.33 16.51
CA LYS A 286 -2.07 -7.68 15.66
C LYS A 286 -2.53 -7.88 14.24
N ARG A 287 -1.76 -7.38 13.29
CA ARG A 287 -2.06 -7.44 11.85
C ARG A 287 -1.04 -8.31 11.13
N MET A 288 -1.51 -9.14 10.20
CA MET A 288 -0.66 -9.82 9.25
C MET A 288 -0.18 -8.82 8.19
N ARG A 289 1.14 -8.57 8.12
CA ARG A 289 1.75 -7.62 7.17
C ARG A 289 2.34 -8.35 5.97
N SER A 290 1.50 -9.18 5.39
CA SER A 290 1.72 -10.07 4.26
C SER A 290 0.35 -10.59 3.82
N PHE A 291 0.23 -11.22 2.65
CA PHE A 291 -0.99 -11.95 2.28
C PHE A 291 -0.78 -13.47 2.24
N THR A 292 -1.88 -14.21 2.32
CA THR A 292 -1.98 -15.64 2.09
C THR A 292 -3.14 -15.93 1.14
N THR A 293 -3.21 -17.16 0.65
CA THR A 293 -4.26 -17.63 -0.27
C THR A 293 -4.45 -19.13 -0.10
N VAL A 294 -5.59 -19.63 -0.57
CA VAL A 294 -5.92 -21.06 -0.66
C VAL A 294 -6.30 -21.39 -2.10
N GLN A 295 -5.91 -22.56 -2.58
CA GLN A 295 -6.48 -23.17 -3.78
C GLN A 295 -7.84 -23.82 -3.44
N PRO A 296 -8.67 -24.11 -4.45
CA PRO A 296 -9.91 -24.88 -4.27
C PRO A 296 -9.68 -26.20 -3.51
N GLY A 297 -10.44 -26.41 -2.43
CA GLY A 297 -10.33 -27.57 -1.54
C GLY A 297 -9.07 -27.65 -0.67
N GLU A 298 -8.14 -26.68 -0.78
CA GLU A 298 -6.93 -26.66 0.03
C GLU A 298 -7.23 -26.33 1.49
N THR A 299 -6.55 -26.99 2.43
CA THR A 299 -6.47 -26.54 3.82
C THR A 299 -5.07 -26.01 4.13
N VAL A 300 -4.95 -24.72 4.46
CA VAL A 300 -3.71 -24.08 4.89
C VAL A 300 -3.71 -23.95 6.42
N GLY A 301 -2.66 -24.46 7.06
CA GLY A 301 -2.51 -24.45 8.51
C GLY A 301 -1.35 -23.56 8.98
N CYS A 302 -1.58 -22.77 10.04
CA CYS A 302 -0.55 -22.04 10.79
C CYS A 302 -0.53 -22.53 12.24
N VAL A 303 0.67 -22.66 12.82
CA VAL A 303 0.78 -23.01 14.24
C VAL A 303 0.45 -21.80 15.11
N GLY A 304 0.83 -20.60 14.67
CA GLY A 304 0.55 -19.37 15.38
C GLY A 304 0.57 -18.13 14.49
N CYS A 305 0.59 -16.95 15.13
CA CYS A 305 0.69 -15.67 14.44
C CYS A 305 2.17 -15.33 14.18
N HIS A 306 2.67 -15.73 13.00
CA HIS A 306 4.06 -15.55 12.56
C HIS A 306 5.10 -16.28 13.44
N GLU A 307 4.81 -17.51 13.86
CA GLU A 307 5.73 -18.38 14.58
C GLU A 307 7.03 -18.68 13.82
N PRO A 308 8.12 -19.05 14.52
CA PRO A 308 9.30 -19.58 13.86
C PRO A 308 8.96 -20.89 13.14
N ARG A 309 8.99 -20.85 11.80
CA ARG A 309 8.57 -21.96 10.93
C ARG A 309 9.56 -23.13 10.89
N SER A 310 10.72 -22.97 11.51
CA SER A 310 11.71 -24.04 11.74
C SER A 310 11.40 -24.87 12.99
N ASN A 311 10.44 -24.45 13.81
CA ASN A 311 10.04 -25.22 14.99
C ASN A 311 9.10 -26.36 14.57
N ALA A 312 9.33 -27.54 15.15
CA ALA A 312 8.33 -28.60 15.10
C ALA A 312 7.02 -28.10 15.73
N PRO A 313 5.85 -28.50 15.19
CA PRO A 313 4.57 -28.21 15.82
C PRO A 313 4.61 -28.69 17.28
N LEU A 314 4.18 -27.84 18.23
CA LEU A 314 4.21 -28.24 19.64
C LEU A 314 3.34 -29.48 19.82
N ALA A 315 3.88 -30.54 20.43
CA ALA A 315 3.15 -31.77 20.75
C ALA A 315 1.89 -31.54 21.63
N ARG A 316 1.70 -30.32 22.14
CA ARG A 316 0.56 -29.88 22.94
C ARG A 316 -0.66 -29.47 22.10
N PHE A 317 -0.53 -29.35 20.78
CA PHE A 317 -1.68 -29.17 19.89
C PHE A 317 -2.34 -30.54 19.64
N GLY A 318 -3.11 -31.01 20.62
CA GLY A 318 -4.08 -32.08 20.37
C GLY A 318 -5.16 -31.63 19.38
N ALA A 319 -6.29 -32.33 19.32
CA ALA A 319 -7.45 -31.84 18.57
C ALA A 319 -7.95 -30.53 19.22
N THR A 320 -7.64 -29.38 18.61
CA THR A 320 -8.06 -28.06 19.08
C THR A 320 -9.57 -27.91 19.00
N GLN A 321 -10.14 -26.97 19.77
CA GLN A 321 -11.58 -26.73 19.74
C GLN A 321 -12.09 -26.39 18.33
N ALA A 322 -11.32 -25.59 17.57
CA ALA A 322 -11.67 -25.25 16.21
C ALA A 322 -11.62 -26.46 15.26
N LEU A 323 -10.61 -27.35 15.38
CA LEU A 323 -10.49 -28.54 14.53
C LEU A 323 -11.54 -29.61 14.84
N LEU A 324 -11.99 -29.69 16.09
CA LEU A 324 -13.10 -30.57 16.51
C LEU A 324 -14.47 -30.05 16.08
N SER A 325 -14.54 -28.81 15.59
CA SER A 325 -15.75 -28.16 15.13
C SER A 325 -15.83 -28.12 13.60
N THR A 326 -17.03 -27.88 13.06
CA THR A 326 -17.19 -27.57 11.64
C THR A 326 -16.50 -26.24 11.30
N PRO A 327 -15.81 -26.12 10.14
CA PRO A 327 -15.22 -24.85 9.74
C PRO A 327 -16.28 -23.74 9.71
N ARG A 328 -15.92 -22.58 10.24
CA ARG A 328 -16.81 -21.42 10.29
C ARG A 328 -16.86 -20.72 8.94
N LYS A 329 -18.01 -20.15 8.60
CA LYS A 329 -18.11 -19.19 7.50
C LYS A 329 -17.68 -17.82 7.98
N ILE A 330 -17.11 -17.04 7.07
CA ILE A 330 -16.85 -15.61 7.31
C ILE A 330 -18.20 -14.92 7.50
N GLU A 331 -18.40 -14.29 8.66
CA GLU A 331 -19.61 -13.51 8.96
C GLU A 331 -19.44 -12.09 8.39
N PRO A 332 -20.22 -11.71 7.35
CA PRO A 332 -20.11 -10.39 6.74
C PRO A 332 -20.45 -9.26 7.73
N ILE A 333 -19.92 -8.06 7.47
CA ILE A 333 -20.29 -6.85 8.19
C ILE A 333 -21.18 -6.01 7.26
N ASP A 334 -22.47 -6.34 7.22
CA ASP A 334 -23.41 -5.81 6.21
C ASP A 334 -23.83 -4.34 6.46
N ASP A 335 -23.60 -3.80 7.67
CA ASP A 335 -23.92 -2.42 8.02
C ASP A 335 -22.81 -1.42 7.70
N CYS A 336 -21.72 -1.87 7.06
CA CYS A 336 -20.61 -1.03 6.60
C CYS A 336 -20.26 -1.33 5.13
N PRO A 337 -19.63 -0.38 4.41
CA PRO A 337 -19.03 -0.66 3.10
C PRO A 337 -18.00 -1.78 3.19
N ASP A 338 -17.94 -2.61 2.16
CA ASP A 338 -16.87 -3.60 2.00
C ASP A 338 -15.56 -2.93 1.56
N VAL A 339 -15.64 -1.89 0.72
CA VAL A 339 -14.53 -1.02 0.30
C VAL A 339 -14.86 0.43 0.67
N PHE A 340 -14.02 1.03 1.51
CA PHE A 340 -14.24 2.38 2.04
C PHE A 340 -13.81 3.49 1.08
N ASP A 341 -14.56 4.59 1.12
CA ASP A 341 -14.34 5.85 0.42
C ASP A 341 -14.46 6.99 1.43
N PHE A 342 -13.39 7.75 1.65
CA PHE A 342 -13.34 8.71 2.74
C PHE A 342 -14.41 9.82 2.63
N PRO A 343 -14.57 10.52 1.48
CA PRO A 343 -15.64 11.50 1.33
C PRO A 343 -17.05 10.92 1.57
N ARG A 344 -17.33 9.70 1.10
CA ARG A 344 -18.63 9.06 1.27
C ARG A 344 -18.88 8.57 2.70
N ASP A 345 -17.88 7.96 3.32
CA ASP A 345 -18.07 7.10 4.49
C ASP A 345 -17.59 7.73 5.80
N ILE A 346 -16.54 8.56 5.75
CA ILE A 346 -15.85 9.07 6.94
C ILE A 346 -16.11 10.56 7.14
N GLN A 347 -16.10 11.36 6.06
CA GLN A 347 -16.39 12.78 6.13
C GLN A 347 -17.72 13.09 6.83
N PRO A 348 -18.84 12.36 6.62
CA PRO A 348 -20.09 12.64 7.33
C PRO A 348 -20.00 12.50 8.85
N ILE A 349 -19.12 11.63 9.35
CA ILE A 349 -18.86 11.49 10.79
C ILE A 349 -18.13 12.74 11.31
N LEU A 350 -17.13 13.22 10.56
CA LEU A 350 -16.40 14.43 10.90
C LEU A 350 -17.28 15.68 10.82
N ASP A 351 -18.16 15.75 9.83
CA ASP A 351 -19.10 16.86 9.66
C ASP A 351 -20.01 17.00 10.89
N ARG A 352 -20.50 15.87 11.43
CA ARG A 352 -21.37 15.84 12.61
C ARG A 352 -20.65 16.21 13.90
N HIS A 353 -19.42 15.75 14.07
CA HIS A 353 -18.74 15.76 15.37
C HIS A 353 -17.61 16.77 15.50
N CYS A 354 -17.03 17.20 14.38
CA CYS A 354 -15.76 17.92 14.37
C CYS A 354 -15.83 19.28 13.66
N VAL A 355 -16.58 19.39 12.55
CA VAL A 355 -16.54 20.57 11.66
C VAL A 355 -17.04 21.85 12.33
N ASP A 356 -17.95 21.78 13.30
CA ASP A 356 -18.41 22.95 14.05
C ASP A 356 -17.27 23.72 14.73
N CYS A 357 -16.24 23.01 15.20
CA CYS A 357 -15.05 23.60 15.85
C CYS A 357 -13.86 23.70 14.88
N HIS A 358 -13.68 22.66 14.06
CA HIS A 358 -12.55 22.49 13.14
C HIS A 358 -12.92 22.81 11.69
N GLY A 359 -13.84 23.75 11.49
CA GLY A 359 -14.30 24.20 10.18
C GLY A 359 -13.97 25.67 9.92
N TYR A 360 -14.68 26.23 8.95
CA TYR A 360 -14.48 27.60 8.47
C TYR A 360 -15.40 28.64 9.11
N GLU A 361 -16.46 28.18 9.77
CA GLU A 361 -17.45 29.06 10.37
C GLU A 361 -17.27 29.11 11.88
N LYS A 362 -17.63 30.25 12.46
CA LYS A 362 -17.80 30.36 13.91
C LYS A 362 -19.15 29.74 14.26
N THR A 363 -19.15 28.80 15.20
CA THR A 363 -20.38 28.18 15.72
C THR A 363 -20.49 28.40 17.23
N ASP A 364 -21.61 28.01 17.83
CA ASP A 364 -21.80 28.06 19.28
C ASP A 364 -20.89 27.08 20.02
N ARG A 365 -20.44 26.00 19.35
CA ARG A 365 -19.52 25.00 19.91
C ARG A 365 -18.06 25.43 19.86
N GLY A 366 -17.72 26.41 19.02
CA GLY A 366 -16.37 26.92 18.86
C GLY A 366 -16.07 27.34 17.43
N GLY A 367 -14.77 27.41 17.12
CA GLY A 367 -14.29 27.80 15.79
C GLY A 367 -14.31 29.33 15.52
N PRO A 368 -14.01 29.73 14.28
CA PRO A 368 -13.51 28.87 13.20
C PRO A 368 -12.09 28.38 13.48
N TYR A 369 -11.67 27.29 12.83
CA TYR A 369 -10.29 26.81 12.82
C TYR A 369 -9.68 26.59 14.23
N ALA A 370 -10.48 26.05 15.15
CA ALA A 370 -10.01 25.77 16.51
C ALA A 370 -8.81 24.82 16.48
N GLY A 371 -7.80 25.11 17.30
CA GLY A 371 -6.56 24.33 17.37
C GLY A 371 -5.70 24.37 16.10
N LYS A 372 -5.99 25.25 15.12
CA LYS A 372 -5.34 25.27 13.80
C LYS A 372 -5.45 23.91 13.08
N VAL A 373 -6.66 23.37 13.08
CA VAL A 373 -7.04 22.09 12.47
C VAL A 373 -8.28 22.32 11.62
N LEU A 374 -8.24 21.89 10.35
CA LEU A 374 -9.39 21.87 9.43
C LEU A 374 -9.81 20.43 9.16
N LEU A 375 -11.05 20.08 9.52
CA LEU A 375 -11.66 18.77 9.28
C LEU A 375 -12.88 18.83 8.35
N ALA A 376 -13.05 19.95 7.65
CA ALA A 376 -14.09 20.11 6.65
C ALA A 376 -13.76 19.31 5.37
N GLY A 377 -14.79 18.79 4.71
CA GLY A 377 -14.68 18.01 3.47
C GLY A 377 -14.28 18.81 2.23
N ASP A 378 -14.03 20.11 2.37
CA ASP A 378 -13.62 20.99 1.28
C ASP A 378 -12.39 20.47 0.53
N HIS A 379 -12.43 20.64 -0.79
CA HIS A 379 -11.41 20.17 -1.70
C HIS A 379 -10.16 21.04 -1.63
N GLY A 380 -9.05 20.43 -1.26
CA GLY A 380 -7.74 20.91 -1.71
C GLY A 380 -7.46 20.44 -3.14
N PRO A 381 -6.24 20.69 -3.64
CA PRO A 381 -5.89 20.37 -5.04
C PRO A 381 -5.93 18.88 -5.41
N MET A 382 -5.81 17.97 -4.43
CA MET A 382 -5.85 16.52 -4.60
C MET A 382 -6.65 15.85 -3.48
N PHE A 383 -6.35 16.17 -2.22
CA PHE A 383 -7.07 15.67 -1.05
C PHE A 383 -8.04 16.71 -0.49
N SER A 384 -9.07 16.27 0.23
CA SER A 384 -9.86 17.17 1.07
C SER A 384 -9.03 17.64 2.26
N HIS A 385 -9.42 18.78 2.83
CA HIS A 385 -8.74 19.36 3.98
C HIS A 385 -8.76 18.42 5.18
N ALA A 386 -9.89 17.75 5.40
CA ALA A 386 -10.02 16.74 6.43
C ALA A 386 -9.06 15.57 6.26
N TYR A 387 -9.06 14.90 5.10
CA TYR A 387 -8.21 13.72 4.89
C TYR A 387 -6.73 14.07 5.06
N PHE A 388 -6.30 15.16 4.42
CA PHE A 388 -4.92 15.63 4.54
C PHE A 388 -4.57 15.98 5.99
N THR A 389 -5.45 16.72 6.68
CA THR A 389 -5.22 17.13 8.08
C THR A 389 -5.17 15.94 9.02
N MET A 390 -6.10 14.98 8.92
CA MET A 390 -6.07 13.74 9.71
C MET A 390 -4.76 12.98 9.50
N THR A 391 -4.28 12.95 8.26
CA THR A 391 -3.04 12.28 7.87
C THR A 391 -1.82 12.95 8.51
N VAL A 392 -1.64 14.26 8.34
CA VAL A 392 -0.46 14.98 8.87
C VAL A 392 -0.50 15.22 10.38
N ARG A 393 -1.70 15.20 10.97
CA ARG A 393 -1.89 15.21 12.44
C ARG A 393 -1.83 13.80 13.07
N GLN A 394 -1.62 12.76 12.25
CA GLN A 394 -1.49 11.37 12.71
C GLN A 394 -2.69 10.92 13.57
N LEU A 395 -3.90 11.26 13.14
CA LEU A 395 -5.13 10.85 13.82
C LEU A 395 -5.45 9.36 13.63
N PHE A 396 -4.85 8.73 12.62
CA PHE A 396 -4.90 7.29 12.36
C PHE A 396 -3.50 6.70 12.10
N SER A 397 -3.38 5.37 12.20
CA SER A 397 -2.12 4.62 12.04
C SER A 397 -2.24 3.51 10.99
N ASP A 398 -1.57 3.69 9.85
CA ASP A 398 -1.55 2.79 8.66
C ASP A 398 -0.12 2.36 8.25
N ASN A 399 0.85 2.51 9.17
CA ASN A 399 2.30 2.29 8.98
C ASN A 399 3.01 3.24 7.99
N ARG A 400 2.30 4.02 7.17
CA ARG A 400 2.85 5.11 6.34
C ARG A 400 3.98 4.67 5.39
N ASN A 401 3.80 3.55 4.68
CA ASN A 401 4.79 3.01 3.70
C ASN A 401 6.21 2.79 4.31
N ARG A 402 6.33 2.59 5.64
CA ARG A 402 7.64 2.43 6.29
C ARG A 402 8.24 1.05 6.04
N ALA A 403 9.57 1.00 5.92
CA ALA A 403 10.42 -0.20 5.90
C ALA A 403 10.52 -0.89 7.28
N ARG A 404 9.42 -0.91 8.01
CA ARG A 404 9.27 -1.58 9.31
C ARG A 404 8.29 -2.72 9.09
N SER A 405 8.52 -3.88 9.67
CA SER A 405 7.55 -4.98 9.76
C SER A 405 7.51 -5.48 11.21
N ASN A 406 6.51 -6.30 11.56
CA ASN A 406 6.41 -6.96 12.87
C ASN A 406 6.29 -6.01 14.09
N ASP A 407 5.41 -5.02 14.02
CA ASP A 407 5.06 -4.15 15.16
C ASP A 407 4.53 -4.96 16.35
N ARG A 408 4.66 -4.44 17.58
CA ARG A 408 4.09 -5.11 18.75
C ARG A 408 2.56 -5.07 18.71
N PRO A 409 1.86 -5.91 19.49
CA PRO A 409 0.43 -5.79 19.66
C PRO A 409 0.00 -4.36 20.01
N TYR A 410 -1.10 -3.89 19.44
CA TYR A 410 -1.69 -2.56 19.60
C TYR A 410 -0.86 -1.37 19.07
N GLU A 411 0.21 -1.60 18.28
CA GLU A 411 1.03 -0.51 17.70
C GLU A 411 0.58 -0.03 16.30
N LEU A 412 -0.38 -0.71 15.66
CA LEU A 412 -0.84 -0.38 14.30
C LEU A 412 -2.37 -0.57 14.16
N GLY A 413 -2.98 0.18 13.24
CA GLY A 413 -4.40 0.08 12.94
C GLY A 413 -5.28 0.84 13.93
N SER A 414 -6.53 0.39 14.08
CA SER A 414 -7.54 1.06 14.89
C SER A 414 -7.11 1.31 16.33
N ALA A 415 -6.45 0.35 16.99
CA ALA A 415 -6.05 0.50 18.39
C ALA A 415 -4.96 1.55 18.63
N ALA A 416 -4.08 1.76 17.64
CA ALA A 416 -3.03 2.76 17.71
C ALA A 416 -3.49 4.17 17.28
N SER A 417 -4.73 4.29 16.81
CA SER A 417 -5.22 5.51 16.18
C SER A 417 -5.75 6.51 17.20
N ALA A 418 -5.22 7.73 17.17
CA ALA A 418 -5.55 8.77 18.14
C ALA A 418 -7.00 9.27 18.03
N ILE A 419 -7.66 9.13 16.87
CA ILE A 419 -9.03 9.58 16.64
C ILE A 419 -10.02 9.05 17.67
N PHE A 420 -9.83 7.82 18.18
CA PHE A 420 -10.72 7.22 19.17
C PHE A 420 -10.73 7.95 20.51
N LYS A 421 -9.64 8.65 20.88
CA LYS A 421 -9.57 9.52 22.07
C LYS A 421 -10.37 10.81 21.90
N TYR A 422 -10.65 11.21 20.66
CA TYR A 422 -11.39 12.43 20.36
C TYR A 422 -12.91 12.20 20.23
N ILE A 423 -13.36 10.95 20.30
CA ILE A 423 -14.76 10.55 20.13
C ILE A 423 -15.28 9.66 21.28
N ASP A 424 -14.55 9.60 22.40
CA ASP A 424 -14.91 8.84 23.61
C ASP A 424 -15.62 9.68 24.68
N GLY A 425 -15.89 10.96 24.40
CA GLY A 425 -16.47 11.93 25.31
C GLY A 425 -15.45 12.81 26.04
N SER A 426 -14.16 12.45 26.05
CA SER A 426 -13.14 13.22 26.77
C SER A 426 -12.77 14.53 26.08
N HIS A 427 -12.93 14.60 24.76
CA HIS A 427 -12.66 15.81 23.98
C HIS A 427 -13.91 16.67 23.81
N TYR A 428 -14.10 17.61 24.75
CA TYR A 428 -15.23 18.56 24.75
C TYR A 428 -16.61 17.87 24.64
N GLY A 429 -16.76 16.69 25.23
CA GLY A 429 -18.02 15.92 25.23
C GLY A 429 -18.36 15.25 23.89
N VAL A 430 -17.48 15.32 22.88
CA VAL A 430 -17.71 14.68 21.58
C VAL A 430 -17.70 13.15 21.76
N THR A 431 -18.81 12.52 21.42
CA THR A 431 -18.99 11.07 21.52
C THR A 431 -19.59 10.55 20.23
N ALA A 432 -18.86 9.67 19.53
CA ALA A 432 -19.40 8.94 18.39
C ALA A 432 -20.19 7.71 18.87
N ASP A 433 -21.23 7.36 18.13
CA ASP A 433 -22.01 6.15 18.39
C ASP A 433 -21.26 4.86 17.99
N ALA A 434 -21.87 3.71 18.25
CA ALA A 434 -21.25 2.41 17.98
C ALA A 434 -21.02 2.15 16.48
N HIS A 435 -21.92 2.62 15.62
CA HIS A 435 -21.81 2.45 14.17
C HIS A 435 -20.71 3.35 13.60
N GLU A 436 -20.67 4.62 14.01
CA GLU A 436 -19.62 5.56 13.62
C GLU A 436 -18.23 5.10 14.05
N LYS A 437 -18.10 4.57 15.28
CA LYS A 437 -16.85 3.95 15.76
C LYS A 437 -16.46 2.73 14.91
N LYS A 438 -17.43 1.89 14.53
CA LYS A 438 -17.20 0.74 13.65
C LYS A 438 -16.73 1.17 12.25
N MET A 439 -17.34 2.18 11.66
CA MET A 439 -16.97 2.76 10.35
C MET A 439 -15.53 3.30 10.37
N LEU A 440 -15.19 4.12 11.36
CA LEU A 440 -13.82 4.65 11.52
C LEU A 440 -12.80 3.52 11.71
N ARG A 441 -13.13 2.54 12.56
CA ARG A 441 -12.27 1.39 12.85
C ARG A 441 -11.96 0.60 11.58
N LEU A 442 -13.00 0.23 10.83
CA LEU A 442 -12.85 -0.55 9.60
C LEU A 442 -12.09 0.22 8.52
N TRP A 443 -12.41 1.50 8.29
CA TRP A 443 -11.66 2.33 7.34
C TRP A 443 -10.16 2.39 7.66
N ILE A 444 -9.80 2.57 8.93
CA ILE A 444 -8.40 2.55 9.38
C ILE A 444 -7.80 1.16 9.17
N ASP A 445 -8.54 0.13 9.56
CA ASP A 445 -8.09 -1.26 9.47
C ASP A 445 -8.04 -1.80 8.04
N THR A 446 -8.54 -1.06 7.04
CA THR A 446 -8.39 -1.33 5.59
C THR A 446 -7.47 -0.32 4.89
N GLY A 447 -6.45 0.19 5.60
CA GLY A 447 -5.41 1.03 5.01
C GLY A 447 -5.77 2.51 4.82
N ALA A 448 -6.87 2.98 5.40
CA ALA A 448 -7.33 4.38 5.37
C ALA A 448 -7.34 5.04 3.97
N PRO A 449 -7.97 4.41 2.96
CA PRO A 449 -8.01 4.94 1.59
C PRO A 449 -8.75 6.27 1.53
N TYR A 450 -8.36 7.12 0.58
CA TYR A 450 -9.06 8.35 0.26
C TYR A 450 -10.22 8.10 -0.72
N PRO A 451 -9.99 7.78 -2.01
CA PRO A 451 -11.01 7.24 -2.88
C PRO A 451 -11.24 5.75 -2.59
N GLY A 452 -12.49 5.29 -2.70
CA GLY A 452 -12.86 3.87 -2.69
C GLY A 452 -12.90 3.23 -4.09
N THR A 453 -12.24 3.83 -5.07
CA THR A 453 -12.20 3.36 -6.47
C THR A 453 -10.85 3.63 -7.11
N TYR A 454 -10.36 2.69 -7.92
CA TYR A 454 -9.14 2.85 -8.71
C TYR A 454 -9.33 3.76 -9.93
N ALA A 455 -10.57 4.08 -10.30
CA ALA A 455 -10.87 5.05 -11.36
C ALA A 455 -10.39 6.48 -11.03
N ALA A 456 -10.13 6.77 -9.75
CA ALA A 456 -9.62 8.05 -9.28
C ALA A 456 -8.13 8.29 -9.58
N LEU A 457 -7.38 7.24 -9.96
CA LEU A 457 -5.95 7.34 -10.19
C LEU A 457 -5.64 8.07 -11.50
N GLY A 458 -4.59 8.91 -11.49
CA GLY A 458 -4.05 9.52 -12.70
C GLY A 458 -4.84 10.71 -13.27
N ASN A 459 -5.91 11.18 -12.61
CA ASN A 459 -6.62 12.40 -13.02
C ASN A 459 -7.33 13.12 -11.86
N GLY A 460 -8.03 14.20 -12.19
CA GLY A 460 -8.93 14.90 -11.28
C GLY A 460 -8.27 15.83 -10.26
N SER A 461 -6.94 15.92 -10.22
CA SER A 461 -6.21 16.83 -9.35
C SER A 461 -5.48 17.92 -10.13
N ILE A 462 -5.40 19.13 -9.56
CA ILE A 462 -4.40 20.12 -9.96
C ILE A 462 -3.08 19.65 -9.33
N GLY A 463 -1.95 19.68 -10.05
CA GLY A 463 -0.67 19.17 -9.57
C GLY A 463 -0.71 17.69 -9.18
N GLY A 464 -1.29 16.84 -10.04
CA GLY A 464 -1.27 15.38 -9.92
C GLY A 464 -0.04 14.77 -10.58
N TYR A 465 0.03 13.45 -10.69
CA TYR A 465 1.17 12.77 -11.31
C TYR A 465 0.75 11.82 -12.44
N PHE A 466 1.57 11.80 -13.49
CA PHE A 466 1.48 10.83 -14.59
C PHE A 466 2.90 10.44 -15.00
N GLN A 467 3.19 9.13 -15.06
CA GLN A 467 4.54 8.60 -15.30
C GLN A 467 5.60 9.26 -14.39
N ASN A 468 5.28 9.39 -13.10
CA ASN A 468 6.12 10.03 -12.08
C ASN A 468 6.48 11.50 -12.35
N THR A 469 5.78 12.17 -13.28
CA THR A 469 5.94 13.58 -13.60
C THR A 469 4.72 14.36 -13.12
N LEU A 470 4.95 15.55 -12.55
CA LEU A 470 3.87 16.44 -12.11
C LEU A 470 3.10 16.97 -13.33
N VAL A 471 1.77 16.83 -13.32
CA VAL A 471 0.85 17.26 -14.39
C VAL A 471 -0.25 18.16 -13.83
N GLU A 472 -1.03 18.80 -14.71
CA GLU A 472 -2.05 19.78 -14.34
C GLU A 472 -1.48 20.90 -13.44
N THR A 473 -0.30 21.41 -13.79
CA THR A 473 0.40 22.46 -13.04
C THR A 473 -0.11 23.86 -13.40
N ASP A 474 -0.07 24.77 -12.44
CA ASP A 474 -0.61 26.13 -12.59
C ASP A 474 0.45 27.24 -12.53
N PHE A 475 1.74 26.89 -12.42
CA PHE A 475 2.85 27.85 -12.34
C PHE A 475 2.85 28.90 -13.46
N ASP A 476 2.37 28.53 -14.66
CA ASP A 476 2.36 29.40 -15.82
C ASP A 476 1.08 30.22 -16.00
N TRP A 477 0.04 29.98 -15.20
CA TRP A 477 -1.23 30.68 -15.34
C TRP A 477 -1.07 32.16 -15.00
N PRO A 478 -1.69 33.08 -15.78
CA PRO A 478 -1.59 34.51 -15.50
C PRO A 478 -2.02 34.89 -14.08
N THR A 479 -3.10 34.29 -13.59
CA THR A 479 -3.61 34.52 -12.23
C THR A 479 -2.66 33.99 -11.16
N THR A 480 -2.04 32.83 -11.38
CA THR A 480 -1.04 32.26 -10.45
C THR A 480 0.24 33.09 -10.42
N LYS A 481 0.74 33.56 -11.57
CA LYS A 481 1.89 34.48 -11.62
C LYS A 481 1.62 35.77 -10.84
N ALA A 482 0.44 36.37 -11.04
CA ALA A 482 0.04 37.57 -10.31
C ALA A 482 -0.08 37.33 -8.78
N GLY A 483 -0.72 36.23 -8.36
CA GLY A 483 -0.82 35.85 -6.95
C GLY A 483 0.55 35.58 -6.32
N ALA A 484 1.42 34.85 -7.03
CA ALA A 484 2.78 34.58 -6.58
C ALA A 484 3.63 35.85 -6.45
N ASP A 485 3.47 36.83 -7.34
CA ASP A 485 4.12 38.15 -7.24
C ASP A 485 3.67 38.91 -5.98
N VAL A 486 2.39 38.79 -5.59
CA VAL A 486 1.89 39.35 -4.34
C VAL A 486 2.54 38.65 -3.15
N MET A 487 2.56 37.31 -3.11
CA MET A 487 3.19 36.54 -2.03
C MET A 487 4.67 36.91 -1.87
N ARG A 488 5.41 37.01 -2.97
CA ARG A 488 6.82 37.44 -2.97
C ARG A 488 7.03 38.82 -2.36
N ARG A 489 6.18 39.79 -2.69
CA ARG A 489 6.33 41.16 -2.20
C ARG A 489 5.84 41.36 -0.77
N ARG A 490 4.77 40.66 -0.37
CA ARG A 490 3.99 40.96 0.85
C ARG A 490 4.13 39.90 1.94
N CYS A 491 4.39 38.64 1.59
CA CYS A 491 4.34 37.51 2.53
C CYS A 491 5.71 36.87 2.78
N ASP A 492 6.55 36.76 1.76
CA ASP A 492 7.84 36.04 1.85
C ASP A 492 8.82 36.66 2.86
N GLY A 493 8.67 37.95 3.20
CA GLY A 493 9.45 38.59 4.26
C GLY A 493 9.30 37.90 5.63
N CYS A 494 8.13 37.33 5.92
CA CYS A 494 7.84 36.56 7.13
C CYS A 494 7.81 35.05 6.88
N HIS A 495 7.43 34.62 5.68
CA HIS A 495 7.30 33.21 5.29
C HIS A 495 8.59 32.68 4.64
N THR A 496 9.64 32.52 5.44
CA THR A 496 10.95 32.00 5.00
C THR A 496 11.26 30.61 5.55
N GLY A 497 12.29 29.95 5.01
CA GLY A 497 12.78 28.66 5.49
C GLY A 497 11.72 27.57 5.39
N THR A 498 11.32 26.98 6.53
CA THR A 498 10.28 25.95 6.59
C THR A 498 8.85 26.51 6.65
N GLY A 499 8.70 27.83 6.80
CA GLY A 499 7.42 28.53 6.81
C GLY A 499 6.96 29.04 5.44
N VAL A 500 7.65 28.67 4.36
CA VAL A 500 7.33 29.11 2.99
C VAL A 500 5.91 28.73 2.57
N LEU A 501 5.26 29.67 1.88
CA LEU A 501 3.95 29.48 1.28
C LEU A 501 4.08 28.83 -0.11
N PRO A 502 3.08 28.06 -0.55
CA PRO A 502 3.04 27.55 -1.91
C PRO A 502 2.71 28.70 -2.86
N HIS A 503 3.61 28.99 -3.80
CA HIS A 503 3.43 30.09 -4.76
C HIS A 503 2.53 29.69 -5.95
N ALA A 504 2.18 28.42 -6.06
CA ALA A 504 1.20 27.90 -7.01
C ALA A 504 0.30 26.88 -6.32
N VAL A 505 -0.88 26.63 -6.88
CA VAL A 505 -1.81 25.61 -6.34
C VAL A 505 -1.23 24.20 -6.50
N SER A 506 -0.33 23.98 -7.46
CA SER A 506 0.48 22.77 -7.68
C SER A 506 1.80 22.70 -6.92
N ASP A 507 2.11 23.68 -6.06
CA ASP A 507 3.42 23.77 -5.40
C ASP A 507 3.53 22.91 -4.13
N GLU A 508 4.36 21.88 -4.18
CA GLU A 508 4.70 21.00 -3.05
C GLU A 508 5.75 21.59 -2.10
N ARG A 509 6.35 22.74 -2.44
CA ARG A 509 7.36 23.46 -1.64
C ARG A 509 8.56 22.58 -1.29
N ASN A 510 8.98 21.78 -2.27
CA ASN A 510 10.08 20.82 -2.15
C ASN A 510 9.87 19.77 -1.04
N VAL A 511 8.63 19.45 -0.70
CA VAL A 511 8.29 18.25 0.08
C VAL A 511 8.04 17.12 -0.92
N SER A 512 8.68 15.97 -0.73
CA SER A 512 8.41 14.80 -1.58
C SER A 512 7.00 14.29 -1.31
N PHE A 513 6.19 14.16 -2.34
CA PHE A 513 4.87 13.56 -2.22
C PHE A 513 4.94 12.07 -1.84
N TRP A 514 5.87 11.31 -2.44
CA TRP A 514 5.98 9.85 -2.27
C TRP A 514 6.66 9.42 -0.98
N ARG A 515 7.57 10.24 -0.47
CA ARG A 515 8.37 9.92 0.72
C ARG A 515 8.72 11.19 1.50
N PHE A 516 7.79 11.64 2.33
CA PHE A 516 8.00 12.74 3.25
C PHE A 516 8.16 12.27 4.70
N ASP A 517 8.79 13.11 5.52
CA ASP A 517 8.66 13.02 6.98
C ASP A 517 7.32 13.66 7.38
N VAL A 518 6.47 12.90 8.06
CA VAL A 518 5.17 13.38 8.57
C VAL A 518 5.32 14.55 9.55
N ASN A 519 6.50 14.70 10.16
CA ASN A 519 6.81 15.82 11.06
C ASN A 519 7.45 17.01 10.34
N ASP A 520 7.55 17.00 8.99
CA ASP A 520 8.10 18.13 8.25
C ASP A 520 7.25 19.38 8.52
N PRO A 521 7.83 20.44 9.10
CA PRO A 521 7.10 21.65 9.50
C PRO A 521 6.41 22.35 8.31
N ARG A 522 6.90 22.14 7.08
CA ARG A 522 6.26 22.69 5.89
C ARG A 522 4.83 22.17 5.76
N LEU A 523 4.52 20.94 6.14
CA LEU A 523 3.17 20.34 5.97
C LEU A 523 2.05 21.18 6.60
N ALA A 524 2.34 21.98 7.63
CA ALA A 524 1.36 22.88 8.25
C ALA A 524 0.78 23.96 7.32
N LEU A 525 1.52 24.33 6.26
CA LEU A 525 1.10 25.28 5.22
C LEU A 525 1.03 24.61 3.84
N SER A 526 0.72 23.31 3.80
CA SER A 526 0.54 22.56 2.55
C SER A 526 -0.49 23.19 1.63
N ARG A 527 -0.26 23.06 0.32
CA ARG A 527 -1.25 23.35 -0.74
C ARG A 527 -2.63 22.74 -0.48
N HIS A 528 -2.68 21.58 0.20
CA HIS A 528 -3.92 20.89 0.56
C HIS A 528 -4.67 21.50 1.75
N ILE A 529 -4.08 22.47 2.45
CA ILE A 529 -4.69 23.20 3.57
C ILE A 529 -4.93 24.66 3.17
N VAL A 530 -3.97 25.29 2.49
CA VAL A 530 -4.03 26.75 2.26
C VAL A 530 -4.98 27.16 1.14
N PHE A 531 -5.24 26.26 0.18
CA PHE A 531 -6.18 26.46 -0.92
C PHE A 531 -7.44 25.63 -0.69
N ASN A 532 -8.58 26.29 -0.56
CA ASN A 532 -9.90 25.68 -0.55
C ASN A 532 -10.53 25.89 -1.94
N LEU A 533 -10.76 24.82 -2.67
CA LEU A 533 -11.27 24.85 -4.05
C LEU A 533 -12.78 24.59 -4.12
N SER A 534 -13.42 24.16 -3.03
CA SER A 534 -14.89 24.07 -2.92
C SER A 534 -15.51 25.44 -2.59
N ARG A 535 -14.85 26.20 -1.71
CA ARG A 535 -15.21 27.54 -1.26
C ARG A 535 -13.97 28.45 -1.37
N PRO A 536 -13.64 28.95 -2.57
CA PRO A 536 -12.39 29.70 -2.82
C PRO A 536 -12.15 30.87 -1.87
N ASP A 537 -13.19 31.64 -1.54
CA ASP A 537 -13.10 32.77 -0.63
C ASP A 537 -12.79 32.37 0.83
N LYS A 538 -12.90 31.08 1.18
CA LYS A 538 -12.55 30.53 2.49
C LYS A 538 -11.12 29.96 2.53
N SER A 539 -10.32 30.13 1.49
CA SER A 539 -8.92 29.69 1.48
C SER A 539 -8.09 30.38 2.56
N LEU A 540 -7.22 29.65 3.27
CA LEU A 540 -6.37 30.26 4.32
C LEU A 540 -5.45 31.33 3.75
N VAL A 541 -5.01 31.17 2.50
CA VAL A 541 -4.18 32.19 1.82
C VAL A 541 -4.89 33.54 1.67
N LEU A 542 -6.24 33.56 1.77
CA LEU A 542 -7.06 34.77 1.75
C LEU A 542 -7.48 35.17 3.16
N LEU A 543 -7.95 34.21 3.97
CA LEU A 543 -8.49 34.49 5.31
C LEU A 543 -7.40 34.88 6.31
N ALA A 544 -6.24 34.20 6.31
CA ALA A 544 -5.18 34.44 7.29
C ALA A 544 -4.60 35.86 7.25
N PRO A 545 -4.28 36.45 6.07
CA PRO A 545 -3.71 37.80 6.00
C PRO A 545 -4.75 38.94 6.08
N LEU A 546 -6.04 38.66 5.88
CA LEU A 546 -7.10 39.66 5.88
C LEU A 546 -7.53 40.06 7.30
N GLY A 547 -7.76 41.35 7.52
CA GLY A 547 -8.23 41.91 8.79
C GLY A 547 -9.63 41.43 9.18
N ARG A 548 -9.90 41.35 10.49
CA ARG A 548 -11.18 40.84 11.02
C ARG A 548 -12.39 41.65 10.59
N ASP A 549 -12.25 42.97 10.52
CA ASP A 549 -13.33 43.89 10.11
C ASP A 549 -13.71 43.69 8.64
N ALA A 550 -12.81 43.15 7.82
CA ALA A 550 -13.05 42.77 6.43
C ALA A 550 -13.48 41.29 6.27
N GLY A 551 -13.77 40.59 7.38
CA GLY A 551 -14.18 39.18 7.37
C GLY A 551 -13.04 38.17 7.36
N GLY A 552 -11.79 38.62 7.50
CA GLY A 552 -10.61 37.76 7.62
C GLY A 552 -10.37 37.21 9.04
N TRP A 553 -9.33 36.40 9.19
CA TRP A 553 -8.94 35.78 10.46
C TRP A 553 -7.78 36.47 11.16
N GLU A 554 -7.07 37.40 10.50
CA GLU A 554 -5.94 38.15 11.05
C GLU A 554 -4.95 37.24 11.80
N LEU A 555 -4.46 36.21 11.10
CA LEU A 555 -3.53 35.22 11.64
C LEU A 555 -2.07 35.60 11.47
N CYS A 556 -1.75 36.55 10.58
CA CYS A 556 -0.40 37.07 10.46
C CYS A 556 0.06 37.76 11.76
N ARG A 557 1.37 37.72 12.02
CA ARG A 557 1.99 38.29 13.21
C ARG A 557 3.21 39.11 12.82
N LYS A 558 3.41 40.24 13.47
CA LYS A 558 4.66 41.01 13.38
C LYS A 558 5.79 40.26 14.10
N PRO A 559 7.07 40.64 13.91
CA PRO A 559 8.19 40.02 14.61
C PRO A 559 8.09 40.04 16.14
N ASP A 560 7.36 41.01 16.71
CA ASP A 560 7.09 41.13 18.16
C ASP A 560 5.92 40.25 18.64
N GLY A 561 5.28 39.48 17.74
CA GLY A 561 4.17 38.60 18.04
C GLY A 561 2.79 39.27 18.07
N SER A 562 2.70 40.58 17.81
CA SER A 562 1.40 41.28 17.72
C SER A 562 0.62 40.89 16.45
N PRO A 563 -0.72 40.87 16.48
CA PRO A 563 -1.55 40.67 15.28
C PRO A 563 -1.25 41.70 14.18
N HIS A 564 -1.30 41.24 12.94
CA HIS A 564 -1.11 42.08 11.76
C HIS A 564 -2.08 41.65 10.67
N ALA A 565 -2.85 42.60 10.13
CA ALA A 565 -3.61 42.43 8.92
C ALA A 565 -2.72 42.90 7.75
N GLU A 566 -2.29 41.95 6.91
CA GLU A 566 -1.51 42.28 5.71
C GLU A 566 -2.40 42.96 4.65
N PHE A 567 -3.70 42.60 4.64
CA PHE A 567 -4.73 43.28 3.86
C PHE A 567 -5.82 43.81 4.80
N ALA A 568 -6.10 45.11 4.73
CA ALA A 568 -7.11 45.76 5.56
C ALA A 568 -8.54 45.66 4.97
N SER A 569 -8.67 45.48 3.65
CA SER A 569 -9.95 45.39 2.93
C SER A 569 -9.84 44.41 1.76
N THR A 570 -10.97 43.84 1.37
CA THR A 570 -11.11 43.06 0.13
C THR A 570 -10.94 43.88 -1.14
N ASP A 571 -10.97 45.22 -1.05
CA ASP A 571 -10.75 46.13 -2.18
C ASP A 571 -9.26 46.33 -2.53
N ASP A 572 -8.34 45.78 -1.73
CA ASP A 572 -6.91 45.81 -2.03
C ASP A 572 -6.63 45.03 -3.33
N ARG A 573 -5.94 45.66 -4.28
CA ARG A 573 -5.62 45.05 -5.58
C ARG A 573 -4.75 43.80 -5.45
N ASP A 574 -3.86 43.75 -4.47
CA ASP A 574 -3.01 42.60 -4.19
C ASP A 574 -3.84 41.46 -3.58
N TYR A 575 -4.82 41.78 -2.71
CA TYR A 575 -5.77 40.79 -2.19
C TYR A 575 -6.63 40.18 -3.31
N GLU A 576 -7.17 41.02 -4.20
CA GLU A 576 -7.97 40.57 -5.34
C GLU A 576 -7.16 39.68 -6.30
N ALA A 577 -5.86 39.95 -6.50
CA ALA A 577 -4.99 39.07 -7.29
C ALA A 577 -4.84 37.67 -6.67
N LEU A 578 -4.67 37.57 -5.33
CA LEU A 578 -4.67 36.28 -4.63
C LEU A 578 -6.02 35.58 -4.77
N ARG A 579 -7.13 36.33 -4.62
CA ARG A 579 -8.47 35.79 -4.78
C ARG A 579 -8.68 35.21 -6.18
N GLN A 580 -8.27 35.93 -7.22
CA GLN A 580 -8.37 35.47 -8.62
C GLN A 580 -7.55 34.21 -8.88
N MET A 581 -6.37 34.08 -8.28
CA MET A 581 -5.56 32.85 -8.33
C MET A 581 -6.34 31.64 -7.80
N VAL A 582 -6.91 31.74 -6.61
CA VAL A 582 -7.68 30.64 -6.00
C VAL A 582 -8.94 30.32 -6.81
N HIS A 583 -9.69 31.35 -7.24
CA HIS A 583 -10.89 31.17 -8.04
C HIS A 583 -10.60 30.54 -9.41
N ALA A 584 -9.47 30.84 -10.03
CA ALA A 584 -9.04 30.17 -11.27
C ALA A 584 -8.82 28.67 -11.05
N ALA A 585 -8.14 28.28 -9.96
CA ALA A 585 -7.97 26.88 -9.61
C ALA A 585 -9.29 26.19 -9.26
N ALA A 586 -10.20 26.86 -8.54
CA ALA A 586 -11.53 26.31 -8.26
C ALA A 586 -12.32 26.04 -9.55
N ARG A 587 -12.29 26.96 -10.52
CA ARG A 587 -12.90 26.74 -11.84
C ARG A 587 -12.25 25.57 -12.58
N ARG A 588 -10.92 25.48 -12.58
CA ARG A 588 -10.22 24.34 -13.20
C ARG A 588 -10.62 23.01 -12.55
N LEU A 589 -10.77 22.97 -11.23
CA LEU A 589 -11.21 21.76 -10.53
C LEU A 589 -12.63 21.34 -10.95
N MET A 590 -13.54 22.30 -11.19
CA MET A 590 -14.88 22.03 -11.72
C MET A 590 -14.89 21.49 -13.16
N GLU A 591 -13.87 21.83 -13.95
CA GLU A 591 -13.69 21.31 -15.31
C GLU A 591 -13.15 19.88 -15.29
N ILE A 592 -12.04 19.63 -14.59
CA ILE A 592 -11.36 18.33 -14.58
C ILE A 592 -12.10 17.29 -13.73
N LYS A 593 -12.72 17.77 -12.64
CA LYS A 593 -13.48 17.03 -11.64
C LYS A 593 -12.69 15.91 -10.94
N ARG A 594 -12.93 15.77 -9.65
CA ARG A 594 -12.41 14.66 -8.85
C ARG A 594 -13.40 13.52 -8.77
N PHE A 595 -12.95 12.35 -8.36
CA PHE A 595 -13.78 11.15 -8.19
C PHE A 595 -15.04 11.39 -7.34
N ASP A 596 -14.95 12.28 -6.36
CA ASP A 596 -16.03 12.67 -5.43
C ASP A 596 -16.90 13.84 -5.94
N MET A 597 -16.75 14.26 -7.20
CA MET A 597 -17.51 15.36 -7.80
C MET A 597 -18.54 14.88 -8.83
N PRO A 598 -19.74 15.48 -8.88
CA PRO A 598 -20.78 15.12 -9.84
C PRO A 598 -20.32 15.21 -11.31
N GLY A 599 -20.51 14.11 -12.03
CA GLY A 599 -20.12 13.99 -13.44
C GLY A 599 -18.61 13.87 -13.65
N PHE A 600 -17.87 13.40 -12.63
CA PHE A 600 -16.53 12.85 -12.80
C PHE A 600 -16.48 11.83 -13.93
N ARG A 601 -15.35 11.77 -14.63
CA ARG A 601 -15.07 10.79 -15.66
C ARG A 601 -13.73 10.11 -15.37
N PRO A 602 -13.69 8.77 -15.32
CA PRO A 602 -12.42 8.06 -15.24
C PRO A 602 -11.53 8.40 -16.44
N PRO A 603 -10.21 8.37 -16.28
CA PRO A 603 -9.30 8.62 -17.38
C PRO A 603 -9.39 7.51 -18.44
N GLU A 604 -9.15 7.87 -19.70
CA GLU A 604 -9.25 6.94 -20.84
C GLU A 604 -8.47 5.62 -20.64
N PRO A 605 -7.23 5.60 -20.10
CA PRO A 605 -6.52 4.34 -19.89
C PRO A 605 -7.20 3.40 -18.89
N TYR A 606 -7.95 3.91 -17.91
CA TYR A 606 -8.77 3.08 -17.02
C TYR A 606 -9.90 2.41 -17.79
N LEU A 607 -10.63 3.17 -18.62
CA LEU A 607 -11.70 2.64 -19.47
C LEU A 607 -11.15 1.60 -20.47
N ARG A 608 -9.95 1.82 -21.02
CA ARG A 608 -9.26 0.85 -21.87
C ARG A 608 -9.03 -0.48 -21.15
N GLU A 609 -8.56 -0.47 -19.92
CA GLU A 609 -8.38 -1.71 -19.16
C GLU A 609 -9.73 -2.37 -18.83
N MET A 610 -10.76 -1.59 -18.49
CA MET A 610 -12.12 -2.14 -18.29
C MET A 610 -12.66 -2.85 -19.54
N LYS A 611 -12.34 -2.35 -20.75
CA LYS A 611 -12.62 -3.05 -22.01
C LYS A 611 -11.79 -4.31 -22.18
N ARG A 612 -10.48 -4.22 -21.93
CA ARG A 612 -9.54 -5.35 -22.04
C ARG A 612 -9.94 -6.53 -21.15
N TYR A 613 -10.45 -6.25 -19.95
CA TYR A 613 -10.94 -7.26 -19.01
C TYR A 613 -12.41 -7.68 -19.27
N GLY A 614 -13.04 -7.21 -20.36
CA GLY A 614 -14.42 -7.59 -20.72
C GLY A 614 -15.51 -7.01 -19.80
N ILE A 615 -15.18 -6.02 -18.97
CA ILE A 615 -16.14 -5.36 -18.09
C ILE A 615 -17.01 -4.37 -18.87
N LEU A 616 -16.40 -3.69 -19.83
CA LEU A 616 -17.05 -2.83 -20.82
C LEU A 616 -16.94 -3.46 -22.23
N PRO A 617 -17.93 -3.22 -23.11
CA PRO A 617 -17.82 -3.55 -24.53
C PRO A 617 -16.62 -2.86 -25.21
N GLU A 618 -15.99 -3.51 -26.20
CA GLU A 618 -14.85 -2.94 -26.93
C GLU A 618 -15.18 -1.59 -27.59
N ASP A 619 -16.40 -1.46 -28.12
CA ASP A 619 -16.95 -0.27 -28.77
C ASP A 619 -17.54 0.77 -27.80
N PHE A 620 -17.42 0.56 -26.48
CA PHE A 620 -17.96 1.49 -25.48
C PHE A 620 -17.38 2.91 -25.68
N PRO A 621 -18.21 3.96 -25.87
CA PRO A 621 -17.71 5.31 -26.09
C PRO A 621 -17.01 5.89 -24.86
N SER A 622 -15.85 6.53 -25.04
CA SER A 622 -15.05 7.07 -23.94
C SER A 622 -15.70 8.26 -23.21
N ASP A 623 -16.69 8.90 -23.81
CA ASP A 623 -17.43 10.04 -23.26
C ASP A 623 -18.72 9.65 -22.53
N SER A 624 -19.11 8.38 -22.61
CA SER A 624 -20.30 7.85 -21.95
C SER A 624 -20.13 7.84 -20.42
N PRO A 625 -21.17 8.22 -19.65
CA PRO A 625 -21.11 8.17 -18.20
C PRO A 625 -20.95 6.72 -17.71
N VAL A 626 -20.13 6.54 -16.68
CA VAL A 626 -19.92 5.24 -16.02
C VAL A 626 -20.02 5.41 -14.51
N ASP A 627 -20.39 4.32 -13.83
CA ASP A 627 -20.23 4.21 -12.38
C ASP A 627 -18.89 3.51 -12.09
N PRO A 628 -17.86 4.27 -11.67
CA PRO A 628 -16.53 3.70 -11.45
C PRO A 628 -16.51 2.64 -10.34
N TYR A 629 -17.32 2.81 -9.30
CA TYR A 629 -17.39 1.86 -8.18
C TYR A 629 -17.99 0.53 -8.64
N ARG A 630 -19.01 0.58 -9.51
CA ARG A 630 -19.59 -0.63 -10.10
C ARG A 630 -18.64 -1.31 -11.09
N LEU A 631 -17.86 -0.54 -11.85
CA LEU A 631 -16.86 -1.09 -12.77
C LEU A 631 -15.76 -1.83 -12.00
N ASP A 632 -15.19 -1.22 -10.97
CA ASP A 632 -14.21 -1.87 -10.11
C ASP A 632 -14.77 -3.14 -9.46
N ARG A 633 -16.01 -3.10 -8.95
CA ARG A 633 -16.68 -4.29 -8.40
C ARG A 633 -16.76 -5.43 -9.41
N ARG A 634 -17.24 -5.15 -10.62
CA ARG A 634 -17.33 -6.15 -11.70
C ARG A 634 -15.94 -6.65 -12.12
N TYR A 635 -14.95 -5.77 -12.15
CA TYR A 635 -13.56 -6.16 -12.42
C TYR A 635 -13.06 -7.16 -11.39
N TRP A 636 -13.21 -6.88 -10.08
CA TRP A 636 -12.79 -7.81 -9.04
C TRP A 636 -13.55 -9.14 -9.09
N GLU A 637 -14.87 -9.11 -9.31
CA GLU A 637 -15.71 -10.30 -9.47
C GLU A 637 -15.34 -11.16 -10.67
N SER A 638 -14.80 -10.54 -11.75
CA SER A 638 -14.34 -11.26 -12.94
C SER A 638 -13.11 -12.12 -12.69
N LEU A 639 -12.38 -11.84 -11.62
CA LEU A 639 -11.16 -12.56 -11.24
C LEU A 639 -11.42 -13.69 -10.23
N TRP A 640 -12.65 -13.81 -9.73
CA TRP A 640 -13.00 -14.83 -8.75
C TRP A 640 -13.00 -16.21 -9.38
N TYR A 641 -12.39 -17.15 -8.65
CA TYR A 641 -12.48 -18.55 -8.98
C TYR A 641 -13.94 -19.01 -9.02
N ARG A 642 -14.27 -19.79 -10.05
CA ARG A 642 -15.56 -20.48 -10.18
C ARG A 642 -15.28 -21.94 -10.51
N PRO A 643 -15.88 -22.91 -9.78
CA PRO A 643 -15.77 -24.31 -10.16
C PRO A 643 -16.19 -24.51 -11.62
N PRO A 644 -15.50 -25.37 -12.39
CA PRO A 644 -15.98 -25.79 -13.69
C PRO A 644 -17.32 -26.50 -13.50
N GLY A 645 -18.34 -26.05 -14.25
CA GLY A 645 -19.70 -26.60 -14.20
C GLY A 645 -19.87 -27.92 -14.93
#